data_AF-A0A8H4NTB7-F1
#
_entry.id   AF-A0A8H4NTB7-F1
#
_cell.length_a   1.000
_cell.length_b   1.000
_cell.length_c   1.000
_cell.angle_alpha   90.00
_cell.angle_beta   90.00
_cell.angle_gamma   90.00
#
_symmetry.space_group_name_H-M   'P 1'
#
loop_
_entity.id
_entity.type
_entity.pdbx_description
1 polymer ?
#
loop_
_entity_poly.entity_id
_entity_poly.type
_entity_poly.pdbx_seq_one_letter_code
_entity_poly.pdbx_strand_id
1 'polypeptide(L)'
;MPISLYDIIIPTFIKGLKSFEHFLTKAEEHAKEKNLNADEVFVQAKLIDDQLPLAFQIQNATKAIQFAVGILTGVDPTFFENDEKTFADLHARIKKTVELLEGVKPEDVAPREDLTIDLPWLDKTLHITVKDAVLNLGQTNFFFHLATGYSILRAKGVPLGKTDYLQAKETAIAPSRFTSKLSLLLTHFNLKMRFIIHLMAIIGLAIATIATTPAKIPKDPEEILDKAIEALGGRGPVSKLNGVTYHVDRLMQSYNLKRTDVSVATSGSQNISFNLNLSRMRQRIDRRVQISNSWIWASPTLEPMDFSLVVHSGLFGCACYVRGNNQVFLPRNVTAGYVDVALAMQMVIEAYMMSPNLVYRLKRANTFSLAKVNINGIDFPAVLDTYYQITVIMDPNTYLPYIVRRAEEHPIYGSSTKDFYLSSYKKVQGIMFPHTIQTIYNSTTQNLNAVLEDFVIDWVTVDPQWPKNFFKTLDKKKSKTPQVMPGKVSGVSNGLVTDYSSSMVGSGVQKVDAKKLKWTSSDDLPQVHWLIIDDSEVGFKQLVLEFEEDVIVCDAPPQWSKIVMKWIKEKLNKKVTHVAMAVDYWSSIPYAKFVTFNQTHPYVHADNKIKAWFNWADQAPHAADWTYVVVTKPCAKADSPIIAYEADAWDPGHSVEMHNQAVMRQWLDQAFADGLPRHARVYPAHGQIAPFEQLINITAYPYPDYDVTNWRNGAALCERGPWPEELDAPSGKDAEEKGRN
;
A
#
# COMPACT_ATOMS: atom_id res chain seq x y z
N MET A 1 -26.23 -9.44 -28.10
CA MET A 1 -25.66 -10.67 -28.72
C MET A 1 -24.47 -11.11 -27.87
N PRO A 2 -24.24 -12.42 -27.69
CA PRO A 2 -23.03 -12.89 -27.00
C PRO A 2 -21.78 -12.48 -27.78
N ILE A 3 -20.69 -12.16 -27.07
CA ILE A 3 -19.39 -11.82 -27.64
C ILE A 3 -18.79 -13.09 -28.26
N SER A 4 -18.38 -13.03 -29.52
CA SER A 4 -17.78 -14.15 -30.24
C SER A 4 -16.26 -14.20 -30.08
N LEU A 5 -15.65 -15.35 -30.40
CA LEU A 5 -14.19 -15.47 -30.43
C LEU A 5 -13.54 -14.55 -31.48
N TYR A 6 -14.26 -14.24 -32.57
CA TYR A 6 -13.86 -13.21 -33.54
C TYR A 6 -13.70 -11.84 -32.88
N ASP A 7 -14.73 -11.40 -32.14
CA ASP A 7 -14.77 -10.08 -31.47
C ASP A 7 -13.62 -9.88 -30.48
N ILE A 8 -13.14 -10.99 -29.88
CA ILE A 8 -12.06 -10.99 -28.91
C ILE A 8 -10.70 -11.03 -29.60
N ILE A 9 -10.52 -11.88 -30.61
CA ILE A 9 -9.19 -12.22 -31.13
C ILE A 9 -8.75 -11.27 -32.25
N ILE A 10 -9.57 -11.09 -33.29
CA ILE A 10 -9.15 -10.38 -34.51
C ILE A 10 -8.85 -8.90 -34.22
N PRO A 11 -9.72 -8.13 -33.55
CA PRO A 11 -9.42 -6.73 -33.20
C PRO A 11 -8.21 -6.59 -32.28
N THR A 12 -8.01 -7.54 -31.36
CA THR A 12 -6.89 -7.53 -30.41
C THR A 12 -5.56 -7.73 -31.11
N PHE A 13 -5.45 -8.66 -32.06
CA PHE A 13 -4.24 -8.84 -32.85
C PHE A 13 -3.94 -7.65 -33.75
N ILE A 14 -4.95 -7.08 -34.43
CA ILE A 14 -4.77 -5.87 -35.23
C ILE A 14 -4.22 -4.73 -34.35
N LYS A 15 -4.78 -4.54 -33.15
CA LYS A 15 -4.30 -3.52 -32.22
C LYS A 15 -2.85 -3.76 -31.80
N GLY A 16 -2.49 -5.00 -31.46
CA GLY A 16 -1.11 -5.33 -31.08
C GLY A 16 -0.10 -5.16 -32.23
N LEU A 17 -0.49 -5.48 -33.48
CA LEU A 17 0.35 -5.24 -34.65
C LEU A 17 0.56 -3.75 -34.91
N LYS A 18 -0.47 -2.92 -34.70
CA LYS A 18 -0.34 -1.45 -34.75
C LYS A 18 0.61 -0.92 -33.66
N SER A 19 0.65 -1.55 -32.49
CA SER A 19 1.67 -1.23 -31.47
C SER A 19 3.08 -1.56 -31.98
N PHE A 20 3.26 -2.72 -32.62
CA PHE A 20 4.56 -3.10 -33.21
C PHE A 20 5.02 -2.12 -34.29
N GLU A 21 4.12 -1.75 -35.20
CA GLU A 21 4.36 -0.76 -36.24
C GLU A 21 4.88 0.55 -35.64
N HIS A 22 4.20 1.04 -34.59
CA HIS A 22 4.60 2.24 -33.87
C HIS A 22 5.96 2.11 -33.18
N PHE A 23 6.29 0.94 -32.63
CA PHE A 23 7.61 0.71 -32.03
C PHE A 23 8.72 0.82 -33.06
N LEU A 24 8.52 0.24 -34.25
CA LEU A 24 9.49 0.29 -35.33
C LEU A 24 9.70 1.73 -35.82
N THR A 25 8.62 2.48 -36.06
CA THR A 25 8.70 3.89 -36.44
C THR A 25 9.47 4.72 -35.41
N LYS A 26 9.19 4.56 -34.11
CA LYS A 26 9.94 5.26 -33.06
C LYS A 26 11.41 4.85 -32.99
N ALA A 27 11.73 3.60 -33.30
CA ALA A 27 13.12 3.14 -33.35
C ALA A 27 13.88 3.73 -34.54
N GLU A 28 13.24 3.84 -35.72
CA GLU A 28 13.81 4.53 -36.88
C GLU A 28 14.04 6.03 -36.61
N GLU A 29 13.08 6.70 -35.99
CA GLU A 29 13.22 8.10 -35.54
C GLU A 29 14.39 8.25 -34.57
N HIS A 30 14.49 7.36 -33.58
CA HIS A 30 15.57 7.37 -32.60
C HIS A 30 16.95 7.13 -33.24
N ALA A 31 17.06 6.18 -34.16
CA ALA A 31 18.30 5.94 -34.90
C ALA A 31 18.69 7.18 -35.72
N LYS A 32 17.73 7.79 -36.42
CA LYS A 32 17.95 9.00 -37.20
C LYS A 32 18.44 10.16 -36.31
N GLU A 33 17.82 10.39 -35.16
CA GLU A 33 18.24 11.42 -34.19
C GLU A 33 19.67 11.19 -33.67
N LYS A 34 20.08 9.93 -33.52
CA LYS A 34 21.42 9.55 -33.06
C LYS A 34 22.44 9.32 -34.17
N ASN A 35 22.09 9.56 -35.44
CA ASN A 35 22.90 9.25 -36.62
C ASN A 35 23.38 7.79 -36.66
N LEU A 36 22.49 6.86 -36.32
CA LEU A 36 22.70 5.41 -36.36
C LEU A 36 21.96 4.80 -37.55
N ASN A 37 22.45 3.65 -38.05
CA ASN A 37 21.71 2.81 -38.99
C ASN A 37 20.73 1.91 -38.20
N ALA A 38 19.42 2.08 -38.40
CA ALA A 38 18.39 1.33 -37.67
C ALA A 38 18.47 -0.18 -37.93
N ASP A 39 18.75 -0.59 -39.17
CA ASP A 39 18.84 -1.99 -39.56
C ASP A 39 19.97 -2.70 -38.81
N GLU A 40 21.16 -2.07 -38.81
CA GLU A 40 22.36 -2.61 -38.17
C GLU A 40 22.21 -2.68 -36.64
N VAL A 41 21.55 -1.69 -36.03
CA VAL A 41 21.50 -1.55 -34.58
C VAL A 41 20.40 -2.41 -33.95
N PHE A 42 19.23 -2.50 -34.58
CA PHE A 42 18.05 -3.07 -33.92
C PHE A 42 17.59 -4.41 -34.46
N VAL A 43 17.75 -4.73 -35.76
CA VAL A 43 17.16 -5.96 -36.35
C VAL A 43 17.68 -7.22 -35.65
N GLN A 44 18.98 -7.26 -35.36
CA GLN A 44 19.65 -8.36 -34.66
C GLN A 44 19.81 -8.13 -33.15
N ALA A 45 19.18 -7.08 -32.60
CA ALA A 45 19.27 -6.79 -31.17
C ALA A 45 18.55 -7.84 -30.32
N LYS A 46 19.13 -8.15 -29.16
CA LYS A 46 18.64 -9.10 -28.16
C LYS A 46 18.62 -8.45 -26.77
N LEU A 47 17.86 -9.01 -25.83
CA LEU A 47 17.93 -8.64 -24.41
C LEU A 47 19.08 -9.34 -23.69
N ILE A 48 19.25 -10.64 -23.97
CA ILE A 48 20.28 -11.52 -23.41
C ILE A 48 20.78 -12.47 -24.51
N ASP A 49 21.97 -13.04 -24.34
CA ASP A 49 22.70 -13.72 -25.42
C ASP A 49 21.98 -14.95 -25.99
N ASP A 50 21.33 -15.74 -25.12
CA ASP A 50 20.58 -16.96 -25.46
C ASP A 50 19.15 -16.70 -25.95
N GLN A 51 18.68 -15.45 -25.91
CA GLN A 51 17.41 -15.05 -26.50
C GLN A 51 17.55 -14.67 -27.98
N LEU A 52 16.48 -14.88 -28.75
CA LEU A 52 16.44 -14.58 -30.18
C LEU A 52 16.12 -13.09 -30.47
N PRO A 53 16.60 -12.56 -31.61
CA PRO A 53 16.65 -11.12 -31.87
C PRO A 53 15.28 -10.49 -32.21
N LEU A 54 15.22 -9.16 -32.32
CA LEU A 54 14.01 -8.39 -32.67
C LEU A 54 13.30 -8.93 -33.91
N ALA A 55 14.03 -9.22 -34.99
CA ALA A 55 13.47 -9.81 -36.20
C ALA A 55 12.69 -11.10 -35.91
N PHE A 56 13.27 -11.98 -35.09
CA PHE A 56 12.61 -13.22 -34.68
C PHE A 56 11.35 -12.98 -33.85
N GLN A 57 11.34 -11.95 -32.99
CA GLN A 57 10.16 -11.61 -32.20
C GLN A 57 8.99 -11.20 -33.10
N ILE A 58 9.23 -10.34 -34.09
CA ILE A 58 8.20 -9.92 -35.06
C ILE A 58 7.77 -11.10 -35.93
N GLN A 59 8.72 -11.93 -36.36
CA GLN A 59 8.44 -13.13 -37.13
C GLN A 59 7.50 -14.09 -36.39
N ASN A 60 7.77 -14.36 -35.11
CA ASN A 60 6.96 -15.30 -34.34
C ASN A 60 5.65 -14.70 -33.86
N ALA A 61 5.59 -13.39 -33.61
CA ALA A 61 4.33 -12.71 -33.36
C ALA A 61 3.35 -12.89 -34.54
N THR A 62 3.80 -12.64 -35.77
CA THR A 62 2.92 -12.82 -36.94
C THR A 62 2.71 -14.29 -37.30
N LYS A 63 3.64 -15.19 -36.96
CA LYS A 63 3.43 -16.65 -37.07
C LYS A 63 2.35 -17.15 -36.11
N ALA A 64 2.34 -16.67 -34.86
CA ALA A 64 1.31 -16.97 -33.88
C ALA A 64 -0.07 -16.50 -34.36
N ILE A 65 -0.14 -15.34 -35.01
CA ILE A 65 -1.36 -14.85 -35.67
C ILE A 65 -1.79 -15.77 -36.80
N GLN A 66 -0.90 -16.11 -37.74
CA GLN A 66 -1.22 -17.02 -38.85
C GLN A 66 -1.74 -18.37 -38.33
N PHE A 67 -1.10 -18.91 -37.30
CA PHE A 67 -1.54 -20.13 -36.62
C PHE A 67 -2.94 -20.00 -36.00
N ALA A 68 -3.19 -18.92 -35.24
CA ALA A 68 -4.48 -18.66 -34.63
C ALA A 68 -5.59 -18.49 -35.67
N VAL A 69 -5.33 -17.77 -36.78
CA VAL A 69 -6.28 -17.60 -37.88
C VAL A 69 -6.57 -18.94 -38.55
N GLY A 70 -5.56 -19.79 -38.76
CA GLY A 70 -5.77 -21.11 -39.34
C GLY A 70 -6.64 -22.01 -38.47
N ILE A 71 -6.45 -21.97 -37.15
CA ILE A 71 -7.31 -22.69 -36.20
C ILE A 71 -8.74 -22.14 -36.20
N LEU A 72 -8.90 -20.81 -36.17
CA LEU A 72 -10.20 -20.16 -36.13
C LEU A 72 -11.04 -20.45 -37.39
N THR A 73 -10.39 -20.45 -38.55
CA THR A 73 -11.05 -20.68 -39.85
C THR A 73 -11.09 -22.16 -40.25
N GLY A 74 -10.30 -23.00 -39.59
CA GLY A 74 -10.09 -24.40 -39.97
C GLY A 74 -9.35 -24.57 -41.30
N VAL A 75 -8.63 -23.54 -41.76
CA VAL A 75 -7.82 -23.54 -42.98
C VAL A 75 -6.35 -23.63 -42.58
N ASP A 76 -5.59 -24.51 -43.21
CA ASP A 76 -4.17 -24.64 -42.90
C ASP A 76 -3.41 -23.32 -43.18
N PRO A 77 -2.65 -22.79 -42.20
CA PRO A 77 -1.98 -21.51 -42.35
C PRO A 77 -0.79 -21.63 -43.30
N THR A 78 -0.70 -20.71 -44.26
CA THR A 78 0.50 -20.54 -45.08
C THR A 78 1.45 -19.57 -44.38
N PHE A 79 2.52 -20.09 -43.78
CA PHE A 79 3.49 -19.27 -43.06
C PHE A 79 4.37 -18.45 -44.01
N PHE A 80 4.60 -17.19 -43.68
CA PHE A 80 5.59 -16.35 -44.37
C PHE A 80 7.02 -16.87 -44.15
N GLU A 81 7.88 -16.69 -45.16
CA GLU A 81 9.32 -16.92 -45.03
C GLU A 81 9.91 -15.92 -44.00
N ASN A 82 10.98 -16.34 -43.32
CA ASN A 82 11.64 -15.57 -42.26
C ASN A 82 12.95 -14.97 -42.79
N ASP A 83 12.88 -14.15 -43.81
CA ASP A 83 14.02 -13.58 -44.55
C ASP A 83 14.21 -12.07 -44.31
N GLU A 84 13.46 -11.47 -43.37
CA GLU A 84 13.52 -10.05 -43.06
C GLU A 84 14.90 -9.64 -42.52
N LYS A 85 15.52 -8.63 -43.15
CA LYS A 85 16.85 -8.12 -42.79
C LYS A 85 16.85 -6.63 -42.48
N THR A 86 15.80 -5.92 -42.88
CA THR A 86 15.67 -4.47 -42.73
C THR A 86 14.36 -4.10 -42.05
N PHE A 87 14.25 -2.88 -41.54
CA PHE A 87 13.01 -2.32 -41.03
C PHE A 87 11.92 -2.28 -42.09
N ALA A 88 12.29 -1.99 -43.35
CA ALA A 88 11.35 -2.03 -44.46
C ALA A 88 10.71 -3.42 -44.62
N ASP A 89 11.50 -4.50 -44.46
CA ASP A 89 10.99 -5.88 -44.50
C ASP A 89 10.06 -6.16 -43.31
N LEU A 90 10.43 -5.70 -42.11
CA LEU A 90 9.63 -5.88 -40.89
C LEU A 90 8.28 -5.14 -40.97
N HIS A 91 8.27 -3.90 -41.47
CA HIS A 91 7.05 -3.13 -41.77
C HIS A 91 6.18 -3.85 -42.81
N ALA A 92 6.80 -4.36 -43.88
CA ALA A 92 6.08 -5.11 -44.91
C ALA A 92 5.42 -6.39 -44.35
N ARG A 93 6.12 -7.14 -43.48
CA ARG A 93 5.55 -8.31 -42.79
C ARG A 93 4.37 -7.91 -41.89
N ILE A 94 4.50 -6.86 -41.09
CA ILE A 94 3.41 -6.41 -40.20
C ILE A 94 2.19 -6.02 -41.03
N LYS A 95 2.37 -5.19 -42.06
CA LYS A 95 1.30 -4.78 -42.97
C LYS A 95 0.60 -5.97 -43.63
N LYS A 96 1.36 -6.91 -44.19
CA LYS A 96 0.81 -8.13 -44.79
C LYS A 96 0.00 -8.97 -43.80
N THR A 97 0.40 -8.98 -42.52
CA THR A 97 -0.33 -9.68 -41.46
C THR A 97 -1.61 -8.94 -41.05
N VAL A 98 -1.60 -7.61 -41.06
CA VAL A 98 -2.82 -6.81 -40.85
C VAL A 98 -3.82 -7.06 -41.98
N GLU A 99 -3.37 -7.07 -43.24
CA GLU A 99 -4.21 -7.38 -44.41
C GLU A 99 -4.84 -8.79 -44.31
N LEU A 100 -4.07 -9.78 -43.84
CA LEU A 100 -4.59 -11.12 -43.54
C LEU A 100 -5.74 -11.07 -42.52
N LEU A 101 -5.57 -10.35 -41.40
CA LEU A 101 -6.57 -10.24 -40.34
C LEU A 101 -7.81 -9.47 -40.78
N GLU A 102 -7.65 -8.40 -41.56
CA GLU A 102 -8.75 -7.61 -42.13
C GLU A 102 -9.57 -8.41 -43.16
N GLY A 103 -8.97 -9.43 -43.77
CA GLY A 103 -9.65 -10.38 -44.64
C GLY A 103 -10.53 -11.40 -43.92
N VAL A 104 -10.34 -11.61 -42.61
CA VAL A 104 -11.15 -12.56 -41.82
C VAL A 104 -12.48 -11.91 -41.46
N LYS A 105 -13.58 -12.56 -41.82
CA LYS A 105 -14.93 -12.11 -41.47
C LYS A 105 -15.49 -12.87 -40.27
N PRO A 106 -16.44 -12.31 -39.51
CA PRO A 106 -17.09 -13.01 -38.40
C PRO A 106 -17.65 -14.38 -38.82
N GLU A 107 -18.21 -14.48 -40.01
CA GLU A 107 -18.73 -15.73 -40.58
C GLU A 107 -17.67 -16.80 -40.88
N ASP A 108 -16.40 -16.41 -41.08
CA ASP A 108 -15.29 -17.34 -41.31
C ASP A 108 -14.83 -18.01 -40.00
N VAL A 109 -15.10 -17.37 -38.86
CA VAL A 109 -14.89 -17.93 -37.52
C VAL A 109 -16.15 -18.73 -37.16
N ALA A 110 -16.27 -19.92 -37.77
CA ALA A 110 -17.37 -20.85 -37.55
C ALA A 110 -17.60 -21.12 -36.04
N PRO A 111 -18.81 -21.52 -35.61
CA PRO A 111 -19.10 -21.89 -34.22
C PRO A 111 -18.46 -23.24 -33.85
N ARG A 112 -17.12 -23.26 -33.86
CA ARG A 112 -16.25 -24.41 -33.60
C ARG A 112 -15.45 -24.23 -32.32
N GLU A 113 -15.78 -23.23 -31.50
CA GLU A 113 -15.04 -22.90 -30.27
C GLU A 113 -14.84 -24.12 -29.35
N ASP A 114 -15.85 -25.00 -29.25
CA ASP A 114 -15.80 -26.22 -28.46
C ASP A 114 -15.30 -27.46 -29.23
N LEU A 115 -14.96 -27.33 -30.51
CA LEU A 115 -14.41 -28.44 -31.28
C LEU A 115 -12.98 -28.75 -30.81
N THR A 116 -12.72 -30.02 -30.50
CA THR A 116 -11.36 -30.51 -30.22
C THR A 116 -10.60 -30.73 -31.52
N ILE A 117 -9.36 -30.23 -31.57
CA ILE A 117 -8.39 -30.42 -32.65
C ILE A 117 -7.13 -31.10 -32.11
N ASP A 118 -6.43 -31.78 -33.02
CA ASP A 118 -5.16 -32.44 -32.75
C ASP A 118 -4.01 -31.52 -33.18
N LEU A 119 -3.29 -30.98 -32.21
CA LEU A 119 -2.15 -30.10 -32.47
C LEU A 119 -0.83 -30.81 -32.16
N PRO A 120 0.11 -30.89 -33.12
CA PRO A 120 1.47 -31.34 -32.84
C PRO A 120 2.13 -30.43 -31.79
N TRP A 121 2.64 -31.03 -30.72
CA TRP A 121 3.34 -30.34 -29.63
C TRP A 121 4.58 -31.13 -29.21
N LEU A 122 5.75 -30.65 -29.64
CA LEU A 122 7.02 -31.36 -29.46
C LEU A 122 6.94 -32.79 -30.02
N ASP A 123 7.14 -33.80 -29.16
CA ASP A 123 7.07 -35.23 -29.46
C ASP A 123 5.67 -35.83 -29.25
N LYS A 124 4.65 -35.00 -29.00
CA LYS A 124 3.28 -35.43 -28.65
C LYS A 124 2.24 -34.75 -29.53
N THR A 125 1.01 -35.28 -29.46
CA THR A 125 -0.19 -34.64 -30.01
C THR A 125 -1.04 -34.13 -28.85
N LEU A 126 -1.36 -32.84 -28.87
CA LEU A 126 -2.23 -32.18 -27.91
C LEU A 126 -3.66 -32.19 -28.45
N HIS A 127 -4.58 -32.83 -27.72
CA HIS A 127 -6.01 -32.78 -27.99
C HIS A 127 -6.61 -31.59 -27.24
N ILE A 128 -6.94 -30.51 -27.94
CA ILE A 128 -7.34 -29.23 -27.33
C ILE A 128 -8.47 -28.58 -28.12
N THR A 129 -9.34 -27.82 -27.44
CA THR A 129 -10.42 -27.09 -28.11
C THR A 129 -9.85 -25.96 -28.98
N VAL A 130 -10.55 -25.59 -30.05
CA VAL A 130 -10.24 -24.41 -30.87
C VAL A 130 -10.10 -23.16 -30.00
N LYS A 131 -11.03 -22.96 -29.06
CA LYS A 131 -11.02 -21.83 -28.13
C LYS A 131 -9.76 -21.80 -27.27
N ASP A 132 -9.40 -22.91 -26.64
CA ASP A 132 -8.24 -22.97 -25.76
C ASP A 132 -6.93 -22.86 -26.55
N ALA A 133 -6.86 -23.43 -27.76
CA ALA A 133 -5.70 -23.31 -28.61
C ALA A 133 -5.45 -21.85 -29.04
N VAL A 134 -6.52 -21.11 -29.39
CA VAL A 134 -6.39 -19.71 -29.82
C VAL A 134 -6.09 -18.78 -28.64
N LEU A 135 -6.80 -18.93 -27.51
CA LEU A 135 -6.63 -18.05 -26.35
C LEU A 135 -5.34 -18.36 -25.57
N ASN A 136 -5.04 -19.62 -25.32
CA ASN A 136 -3.96 -20.01 -24.41
C ASN A 136 -2.63 -20.30 -25.11
N LEU A 137 -2.63 -20.56 -26.43
CA LEU A 137 -1.41 -20.77 -27.20
C LEU A 137 -1.18 -19.64 -28.21
N GLY A 138 -2.16 -19.32 -29.07
CA GLY A 138 -1.99 -18.28 -30.08
C GLY A 138 -1.82 -16.88 -29.49
N GLN A 139 -2.78 -16.46 -28.65
CA GLN A 139 -2.84 -15.11 -28.11
C GLN A 139 -1.73 -14.83 -27.09
N THR A 140 -1.47 -15.77 -26.17
CA THR A 140 -0.39 -15.67 -25.19
C THR A 140 0.97 -15.56 -25.86
N ASN A 141 1.24 -16.38 -26.88
CA ASN A 141 2.51 -16.38 -27.60
C ASN A 141 2.70 -15.09 -28.41
N PHE A 142 1.64 -14.60 -29.06
CA PHE A 142 1.67 -13.28 -29.69
C PHE A 142 2.06 -12.16 -28.71
N PHE A 143 1.43 -12.09 -27.55
CA PHE A 143 1.72 -11.03 -26.56
C PHE A 143 3.11 -11.16 -25.93
N PHE A 144 3.61 -12.38 -25.75
CA PHE A 144 4.98 -12.62 -25.32
C PHE A 144 5.98 -11.99 -26.30
N HIS A 145 5.84 -12.28 -27.60
CA HIS A 145 6.70 -11.71 -28.63
C HIS A 145 6.54 -10.20 -28.77
N LEU A 146 5.31 -9.67 -28.65
CA LEU A 146 5.03 -8.22 -28.62
C LEU A 146 5.74 -7.50 -27.48
N ALA A 147 5.61 -8.00 -26.25
CA ALA A 147 6.28 -7.43 -25.08
C ALA A 147 7.81 -7.56 -25.17
N THR A 148 8.30 -8.64 -25.74
CA THR A 148 9.74 -8.86 -25.93
C THR A 148 10.33 -7.89 -26.95
N GLY A 149 9.69 -7.68 -28.10
CA GLY A 149 10.16 -6.71 -29.09
C GLY A 149 10.15 -5.27 -28.57
N TYR A 150 9.11 -4.87 -27.82
CA TYR A 150 9.08 -3.61 -27.06
C TYR A 150 10.29 -3.49 -26.12
N SER A 151 10.56 -4.55 -25.36
CA SER A 151 11.62 -4.55 -24.35
C SER A 151 13.01 -4.49 -24.98
N ILE A 152 13.26 -5.19 -26.10
CA ILE A 152 14.52 -5.12 -26.85
C ILE A 152 14.79 -3.68 -27.28
N LEU A 153 13.82 -3.00 -27.90
CA LEU A 153 13.98 -1.63 -28.37
C LEU A 153 14.19 -0.65 -27.21
N ARG A 154 13.43 -0.80 -26.13
CA ARG A 154 13.60 0.01 -24.92
C ARG A 154 14.97 -0.18 -24.27
N ALA A 155 15.47 -1.42 -24.20
CA ALA A 155 16.81 -1.73 -23.69
C ALA A 155 17.92 -1.13 -24.57
N LYS A 156 17.67 -0.98 -25.88
CA LYS A 156 18.56 -0.26 -26.82
C LYS A 156 18.41 1.27 -26.77
N GLY A 157 17.62 1.79 -25.84
CA GLY A 157 17.50 3.23 -25.58
C GLY A 157 16.43 3.95 -26.38
N VAL A 158 15.58 3.25 -27.14
CA VAL A 158 14.44 3.85 -27.83
C VAL A 158 13.43 4.35 -26.77
N PRO A 159 12.93 5.60 -26.84
CA PRO A 159 12.06 6.20 -25.84
C PRO A 159 10.61 5.68 -25.95
N LEU A 160 10.42 4.40 -25.66
CA LEU A 160 9.14 3.72 -25.62
C LEU A 160 8.59 3.68 -24.20
N GLY A 161 7.30 3.95 -24.01
CA GLY A 161 6.55 3.90 -22.75
C GLY A 161 5.32 2.98 -22.80
N LYS A 162 4.62 2.83 -21.66
CA LYS A 162 3.40 1.99 -21.57
C LYS A 162 2.28 2.50 -22.51
N THR A 163 2.18 3.82 -22.70
CA THR A 163 1.22 4.45 -23.62
C THR A 163 1.45 4.03 -25.06
N ASP A 164 2.71 3.93 -25.49
CA ASP A 164 3.11 3.42 -26.81
C ASP A 164 2.68 1.95 -26.98
N TYR A 165 2.87 1.13 -25.94
CA TYR A 165 2.48 -0.28 -25.96
C TYR A 165 0.96 -0.48 -26.09
N LEU A 166 0.20 0.32 -25.36
CA LEU A 166 -1.27 0.23 -25.36
C LEU A 166 -1.93 0.91 -26.56
N GLN A 167 -1.18 1.67 -27.36
CA GLN A 167 -1.72 2.52 -28.44
C GLN A 167 -2.92 3.35 -27.95
N ALA A 168 -2.80 3.89 -26.74
CA ALA A 168 -3.82 4.80 -26.20
C ALA A 168 -3.74 6.09 -27.03
N LYS A 169 -4.77 6.37 -27.84
CA LYS A 169 -4.84 7.65 -28.56
C LYS A 169 -4.81 8.78 -27.54
N GLU A 170 -3.78 9.61 -27.60
CA GLU A 170 -3.83 10.97 -27.07
C GLU A 170 -5.05 11.67 -27.67
N THR A 171 -6.06 11.95 -26.86
CA THR A 171 -6.87 13.14 -27.09
C THR A 171 -5.97 14.35 -26.84
N ALA A 172 -5.28 14.77 -27.91
CA ALA A 172 -4.47 15.95 -28.13
C ALA A 172 -4.09 16.81 -26.90
N ILE A 173 -2.82 16.74 -26.48
CA ILE A 173 -2.03 17.89 -26.00
C ILE A 173 -0.60 17.74 -26.54
N ALA A 174 -0.08 18.77 -27.23
CA ALA A 174 1.16 18.76 -28.01
C ALA A 174 2.45 18.84 -27.16
N PRO A 175 3.60 18.34 -27.66
CA PRO A 175 4.88 18.40 -26.94
C PRO A 175 5.73 19.61 -27.35
N SER A 176 6.41 20.25 -26.39
CA SER A 176 7.52 21.18 -26.66
C SER A 176 8.87 20.52 -26.37
N ARG A 177 9.68 20.44 -27.43
CA ARG A 177 11.10 20.05 -27.48
C ARG A 177 11.98 20.94 -26.57
N PHE A 178 13.09 20.41 -26.05
CA PHE A 178 14.40 21.06 -26.20
C PHE A 178 15.57 20.11 -25.91
N THR A 179 16.56 20.14 -26.80
CA THR A 179 17.86 19.47 -26.71
C THR A 179 18.98 20.48 -26.43
N SER A 180 19.98 20.04 -25.67
CA SER A 180 21.43 20.33 -25.79
C SER A 180 22.08 21.52 -25.05
N LYS A 181 23.28 21.18 -24.51
CA LYS A 181 24.53 21.97 -24.32
C LYS A 181 24.62 23.00 -23.19
N LEU A 182 25.49 22.74 -22.19
CA LEU A 182 26.81 23.41 -22.07
C LEU A 182 27.72 22.74 -21.03
N SER A 183 28.98 22.51 -21.41
CA SER A 183 30.13 22.21 -20.55
C SER A 183 31.02 23.46 -20.42
N LEU A 184 31.67 23.72 -19.27
CA LEU A 184 33.11 24.07 -19.16
C LEU A 184 33.56 24.48 -17.72
N LEU A 185 34.70 23.91 -17.29
CA LEU A 185 35.75 24.31 -16.30
C LEU A 185 35.39 24.51 -14.81
N LEU A 186 35.86 23.69 -13.84
CA LEU A 186 37.23 23.51 -13.25
C LEU A 186 37.72 24.80 -12.51
N THR A 187 38.29 24.88 -11.31
CA THR A 187 38.89 23.97 -10.29
C THR A 187 39.47 24.84 -9.14
N HIS A 188 39.51 24.34 -7.88
CA HIS A 188 40.69 24.25 -6.96
C HIS A 188 40.35 24.34 -5.45
N PHE A 189 40.69 23.26 -4.72
CA PHE A 189 41.40 23.16 -3.42
C PHE A 189 41.02 24.10 -2.24
N ASN A 190 40.92 23.70 -0.96
CA ASN A 190 41.61 22.61 -0.25
C ASN A 190 40.96 22.30 1.12
N LEU A 191 41.14 21.06 1.55
CA LEU A 191 40.91 20.51 2.89
C LEU A 191 41.67 21.28 3.99
N LYS A 192 40.96 21.65 5.07
CA LYS A 192 41.40 21.48 6.47
C LYS A 192 40.28 21.93 7.42
N MET A 193 40.19 21.23 8.55
CA MET A 193 39.42 21.60 9.74
C MET A 193 38.02 20.99 9.93
N ARG A 194 37.89 19.69 9.59
CA ARG A 194 36.91 18.76 10.20
C ARG A 194 37.34 18.29 11.61
N PHE A 195 37.88 19.17 12.46
CA PHE A 195 38.44 18.77 13.76
C PHE A 195 37.97 19.57 14.99
N ILE A 196 36.94 20.42 14.88
CA ILE A 196 36.55 21.33 15.99
C ILE A 196 35.07 21.26 16.41
N ILE A 197 34.18 20.59 15.68
CA ILE A 197 32.72 20.63 15.98
C ILE A 197 32.23 19.44 16.83
N HIS A 198 33.14 18.63 17.38
CA HIS A 198 32.80 17.59 18.38
C HIS A 198 33.06 18.04 19.84
N LEU A 199 33.34 19.32 20.06
CA LEU A 199 33.75 19.83 21.37
C LEU A 199 33.06 21.12 21.78
N MET A 200 31.75 21.29 21.53
CA MET A 200 30.93 22.31 22.22
C MET A 200 29.47 21.85 22.44
N ALA A 201 29.29 20.56 22.72
CA ALA A 201 28.17 20.13 23.55
C ALA A 201 28.74 19.95 24.96
N ILE A 202 28.49 20.93 25.84
CA ILE A 202 28.44 20.84 27.32
C ILE A 202 28.55 22.30 27.82
N ILE A 203 27.39 22.92 28.15
CA ILE A 203 27.11 23.76 29.33
C ILE A 203 25.88 24.65 29.04
N GLY A 204 24.78 24.34 29.74
CA GLY A 204 23.86 25.32 30.32
C GLY A 204 22.68 25.81 29.48
N LEU A 205 21.47 25.33 29.76
CA LEU A 205 20.49 26.09 30.56
C LEU A 205 19.26 25.21 30.89
N ALA A 206 18.91 25.18 32.18
CA ALA A 206 17.70 24.57 32.71
C ALA A 206 16.74 25.67 33.15
N ILE A 207 15.50 25.69 32.63
CA ILE A 207 14.36 26.37 33.28
C ILE A 207 13.09 25.51 33.11
N ALA A 208 12.46 25.30 34.26
CA ALA A 208 11.23 24.59 34.60
C ALA A 208 10.17 24.34 33.50
N THR A 209 10.04 23.08 33.10
CA THR A 209 8.78 22.47 32.66
C THR A 209 8.10 21.81 33.87
N ILE A 210 6.77 21.90 33.94
CA ILE A 210 5.98 21.04 34.83
C ILE A 210 6.11 19.63 34.23
N ALA A 211 7.14 18.91 34.65
CA ALA A 211 7.34 17.52 34.31
C ALA A 211 6.25 16.72 35.02
N THR A 212 5.28 16.21 34.27
CA THR A 212 4.67 14.93 34.64
C THR A 212 5.83 13.95 34.70
N THR A 213 6.25 13.57 35.90
CA THR A 213 7.30 12.56 36.07
C THR A 213 6.88 11.34 35.25
N PRO A 214 7.71 10.88 34.29
CA PRO A 214 7.39 9.67 33.54
C PRO A 214 7.12 8.56 34.55
N ALA A 215 6.00 7.88 34.41
CA ALA A 215 5.60 6.80 35.32
C ALA A 215 6.79 5.84 35.45
N LYS A 216 7.30 5.69 36.68
CA LYS A 216 8.50 4.87 36.91
C LYS A 216 8.16 3.42 36.56
N ILE A 217 8.65 2.96 35.41
CA ILE A 217 8.38 1.62 34.91
C ILE A 217 8.88 0.60 35.96
N PRO A 218 8.00 -0.32 36.42
CA PRO A 218 8.40 -1.38 37.33
C PRO A 218 9.56 -2.18 36.76
N LYS A 219 10.55 -2.49 37.60
CA LYS A 219 11.70 -3.30 37.20
C LYS A 219 11.45 -4.80 37.38
N ASP A 220 10.41 -5.16 38.13
CA ASP A 220 9.99 -6.54 38.34
C ASP A 220 8.93 -6.94 37.29
N PRO A 221 9.19 -7.95 36.44
CA PRO A 221 8.20 -8.39 35.46
C PRO A 221 6.95 -8.99 36.10
N GLU A 222 7.01 -9.51 37.33
CA GLU A 222 5.82 -9.99 38.04
C GLU A 222 4.90 -8.82 38.41
N GLU A 223 5.45 -7.71 38.90
CA GLU A 223 4.68 -6.48 39.17
C GLU A 223 3.97 -5.95 37.91
N ILE A 224 4.63 -6.02 36.74
CA ILE A 224 4.03 -5.61 35.46
C ILE A 224 2.81 -6.49 35.12
N LEU A 225 2.95 -7.81 35.24
CA LEU A 225 1.84 -8.74 34.97
C LEU A 225 0.68 -8.56 35.96
N ASP A 226 0.97 -8.23 37.21
CA ASP A 226 -0.04 -8.03 38.26
C ASP A 226 -0.88 -6.81 38.00
N LYS A 227 -0.23 -5.70 37.65
CA LYS A 227 -0.91 -4.48 37.21
C LYS A 227 -1.73 -4.71 35.95
N ALA A 228 -1.22 -5.48 34.99
CA ALA A 228 -1.94 -5.79 33.77
C ALA A 228 -3.17 -6.68 34.02
N ILE A 229 -3.07 -7.68 34.89
CA ILE A 229 -4.23 -8.51 35.28
C ILE A 229 -5.28 -7.67 36.02
N GLU A 230 -4.85 -6.75 36.89
CA GLU A 230 -5.76 -5.84 37.57
C GLU A 230 -6.47 -4.91 36.57
N ALA A 231 -5.73 -4.31 35.64
CA ALA A 231 -6.27 -3.47 34.59
C ALA A 231 -7.29 -4.20 33.69
N LEU A 232 -7.06 -5.49 33.42
CA LEU A 232 -7.96 -6.33 32.63
C LEU A 232 -9.28 -6.68 33.36
N GLY A 233 -9.44 -6.33 34.63
CA GLY A 233 -10.63 -6.64 35.43
C GLY A 233 -10.36 -7.50 36.67
N GLY A 234 -9.10 -7.71 37.03
CA GLY A 234 -8.67 -8.44 38.21
C GLY A 234 -8.63 -9.96 38.04
N ARG A 235 -7.92 -10.63 38.97
CA ARG A 235 -7.69 -12.09 38.91
C ARG A 235 -8.99 -12.90 38.91
N GLY A 236 -10.03 -12.44 39.60
CA GLY A 236 -11.30 -13.15 39.75
C GLY A 236 -12.00 -13.40 38.41
N PRO A 237 -12.46 -12.35 37.70
CA PRO A 237 -13.09 -12.47 36.39
C PRO A 237 -12.19 -13.15 35.35
N VAL A 238 -10.92 -12.73 35.23
CA VAL A 238 -10.01 -13.22 34.19
C VAL A 238 -9.69 -14.71 34.36
N SER A 239 -9.53 -15.21 35.58
CA SER A 239 -9.22 -16.64 35.82
C SER A 239 -10.38 -17.60 35.56
N LYS A 240 -11.63 -17.09 35.55
CA LYS A 240 -12.84 -17.89 35.33
C LYS A 240 -13.24 -17.96 33.86
N LEU A 241 -12.57 -17.21 32.99
CA LEU A 241 -12.88 -17.12 31.58
C LEU A 241 -12.58 -18.45 30.86
N ASN A 242 -13.62 -19.14 30.39
CA ASN A 242 -13.50 -20.44 29.72
C ASN A 242 -13.64 -20.33 28.20
N GLY A 243 -14.38 -19.33 27.73
CA GLY A 243 -14.63 -19.12 26.32
C GLY A 243 -14.90 -17.67 25.96
N VAL A 244 -14.50 -17.28 24.76
CA VAL A 244 -14.79 -15.95 24.20
C VAL A 244 -15.14 -16.09 22.72
N THR A 245 -16.07 -15.28 22.23
CA THR A 245 -16.20 -15.02 20.78
C THR A 245 -16.18 -13.52 20.54
N TYR A 246 -15.26 -13.08 19.69
CA TYR A 246 -15.27 -11.76 19.09
C TYR A 246 -16.12 -11.81 17.83
N HIS A 247 -17.09 -10.92 17.72
CA HIS A 247 -17.92 -10.76 16.52
C HIS A 247 -17.46 -9.50 15.80
N VAL A 248 -17.19 -9.65 14.51
CA VAL A 248 -16.63 -8.62 13.65
C VAL A 248 -17.45 -8.61 12.38
N ASP A 249 -18.24 -7.57 12.17
CA ASP A 249 -19.06 -7.38 10.97
C ASP A 249 -18.29 -6.69 9.86
N ARG A 250 -17.16 -6.07 10.20
CA ARG A 250 -16.31 -5.31 9.27
C ARG A 250 -14.84 -5.58 9.54
N LEU A 251 -14.16 -6.03 8.49
CA LEU A 251 -12.71 -6.10 8.44
C LEU A 251 -12.24 -5.63 7.06
N MET A 252 -11.04 -5.07 7.04
CA MET A 252 -10.30 -4.79 5.82
C MET A 252 -8.94 -5.48 5.90
N GLN A 253 -8.41 -5.89 4.76
CA GLN A 253 -7.05 -6.42 4.67
C GLN A 253 -6.25 -5.59 3.69
N SER A 254 -5.04 -5.24 4.12
CA SER A 254 -4.22 -4.14 3.61
C SER A 254 -2.73 -4.39 3.82
N TYR A 255 -1.79 -4.25 2.86
CA TYR A 255 -0.33 -4.66 2.75
C TYR A 255 0.34 -3.89 1.60
N ASN A 256 1.66 -4.03 1.51
CA ASN A 256 2.37 -3.81 0.27
C ASN A 256 3.68 -4.57 0.09
N LEU A 257 4.05 -4.95 -1.14
CA LEU A 257 5.39 -5.46 -1.43
C LEU A 257 6.45 -4.36 -1.63
N LYS A 258 6.03 -3.08 -1.80
CA LYS A 258 6.88 -1.89 -2.01
C LYS A 258 6.34 -0.55 -1.44
N ARG A 259 5.04 -0.19 -1.61
CA ARG A 259 4.30 1.03 -1.13
C ARG A 259 2.75 0.88 -1.09
N THR A 260 2.12 1.09 0.07
CA THR A 260 0.76 0.77 0.60
C THR A 260 -0.54 1.09 -0.16
N ASP A 261 -0.64 0.84 -1.47
CA ASP A 261 -1.83 1.25 -2.25
C ASP A 261 -2.53 0.14 -3.08
N VAL A 262 -2.70 -1.10 -2.58
CA VAL A 262 -3.24 -2.21 -3.44
C VAL A 262 -4.15 -3.19 -2.72
N SER A 263 -5.48 -3.18 -2.81
CA SER A 263 -6.31 -3.97 -1.87
C SER A 263 -6.28 -5.46 -2.15
N VAL A 264 -6.53 -6.31 -1.16
CA VAL A 264 -6.70 -7.75 -1.33
C VAL A 264 -8.05 -8.20 -0.82
N ALA A 265 -8.51 -7.70 0.32
CA ALA A 265 -9.90 -7.82 0.71
C ALA A 265 -10.47 -6.45 1.04
N THR A 266 -11.48 -6.02 0.29
CA THR A 266 -12.07 -4.68 0.41
C THR A 266 -13.13 -4.61 1.51
N SER A 267 -13.66 -5.75 1.93
CA SER A 267 -14.62 -5.87 3.02
C SER A 267 -14.77 -7.31 3.48
N GLY A 268 -15.32 -7.52 4.67
CA GLY A 268 -15.70 -8.84 5.16
C GLY A 268 -16.13 -8.84 6.61
N SER A 269 -16.53 -10.00 7.09
CA SER A 269 -16.89 -10.25 8.48
C SER A 269 -16.19 -11.51 9.00
N GLN A 270 -16.04 -11.59 10.31
CA GLN A 270 -15.50 -12.77 10.98
C GLN A 270 -16.01 -12.95 12.41
N ASN A 271 -16.07 -14.21 12.84
CA ASN A 271 -16.17 -14.56 14.25
C ASN A 271 -14.90 -15.27 14.68
N ILE A 272 -14.26 -14.76 15.73
CA ILE A 272 -13.06 -15.37 16.33
C ILE A 272 -13.45 -15.94 17.69
N SER A 273 -13.60 -17.25 17.76
CA SER A 273 -13.96 -17.97 18.99
C SER A 273 -12.73 -18.63 19.62
N PHE A 274 -12.58 -18.48 20.93
CA PHE A 274 -11.52 -19.08 21.72
C PHE A 274 -12.10 -19.98 22.81
N ASN A 275 -11.71 -21.26 22.83
CA ASN A 275 -11.81 -22.11 24.01
C ASN A 275 -10.50 -21.98 24.81
N LEU A 276 -10.62 -21.47 26.04
CA LEU A 276 -9.49 -20.93 26.79
C LEU A 276 -8.94 -21.89 27.85
N ASN A 277 -9.18 -23.20 27.69
CA ASN A 277 -8.63 -24.20 28.59
C ASN A 277 -7.11 -24.01 28.78
N LEU A 278 -6.68 -24.06 30.04
CA LEU A 278 -5.33 -23.68 30.44
C LEU A 278 -4.27 -24.70 29.99
N SER A 279 -4.62 -25.97 29.74
CA SER A 279 -3.70 -26.97 29.18
C SER A 279 -3.68 -27.01 27.66
N ARG A 280 -4.76 -26.59 27.01
CA ARG A 280 -4.92 -26.59 25.55
C ARG A 280 -5.89 -25.52 25.11
N MET A 281 -5.41 -24.54 24.35
CA MET A 281 -6.25 -23.52 23.74
C MET A 281 -6.74 -24.02 22.37
N ARG A 282 -7.98 -23.67 22.02
CA ARG A 282 -8.52 -23.87 20.67
C ARG A 282 -9.10 -22.57 20.17
N GLN A 283 -8.81 -22.24 18.92
CA GLN A 283 -9.39 -21.10 18.22
C GLN A 283 -10.20 -21.61 17.02
N ARG A 284 -11.28 -20.91 16.70
CA ARG A 284 -11.98 -21.03 15.44
C ARG A 284 -12.20 -19.65 14.86
N ILE A 285 -11.89 -19.49 13.58
CA ILE A 285 -12.14 -18.28 12.81
C ILE A 285 -13.12 -18.66 11.70
N ASP A 286 -14.34 -18.15 11.78
CA ASP A 286 -15.31 -18.20 10.69
C ASP A 286 -15.26 -16.86 9.97
N ARG A 287 -14.88 -16.84 8.70
CA ARG A 287 -14.59 -15.59 7.98
C ARG A 287 -15.21 -15.59 6.58
N ARG A 288 -15.80 -14.46 6.20
CA ARG A 288 -16.28 -14.18 4.85
C ARG A 288 -15.72 -12.85 4.36
N VAL A 289 -15.01 -12.84 3.24
CA VAL A 289 -14.35 -11.64 2.71
C VAL A 289 -14.59 -11.46 1.22
N GLN A 290 -14.82 -10.23 0.80
CA GLN A 290 -14.83 -9.83 -0.60
C GLN A 290 -13.38 -9.56 -1.04
N ILE A 291 -12.91 -10.29 -2.04
CA ILE A 291 -11.57 -10.09 -2.58
C ILE A 291 -11.54 -8.90 -3.54
N SER A 292 -10.41 -8.20 -3.55
CA SER A 292 -10.16 -7.02 -4.36
C SER A 292 -9.96 -7.34 -5.84
N ASN A 293 -10.21 -6.34 -6.68
CA ASN A 293 -9.91 -6.35 -8.11
C ASN A 293 -8.44 -6.65 -8.45
N SER A 294 -7.52 -6.46 -7.49
CA SER A 294 -6.12 -6.89 -7.63
C SER A 294 -5.98 -8.37 -7.98
N TRP A 295 -6.99 -9.20 -7.68
CA TRP A 295 -6.99 -10.64 -7.97
C TRP A 295 -7.74 -11.02 -9.25
N ILE A 296 -8.13 -10.07 -10.10
CA ILE A 296 -8.93 -10.38 -11.30
C ILE A 296 -8.21 -11.35 -12.26
N TRP A 297 -6.87 -11.33 -12.25
CA TRP A 297 -6.04 -12.26 -13.02
C TRP A 297 -6.09 -13.70 -12.48
N ALA A 298 -6.37 -13.88 -11.18
CA ALA A 298 -6.49 -15.19 -10.53
C ALA A 298 -7.94 -15.68 -10.46
N SER A 299 -8.90 -14.76 -10.28
CA SER A 299 -10.33 -15.04 -10.19
C SER A 299 -11.11 -13.93 -10.90
N PRO A 300 -11.49 -14.12 -12.18
CA PRO A 300 -12.15 -13.08 -12.98
C PRO A 300 -13.49 -12.60 -12.41
N THR A 301 -14.19 -13.47 -11.69
CA THR A 301 -15.48 -13.19 -11.07
C THR A 301 -15.37 -12.57 -9.67
N LEU A 302 -14.17 -12.59 -9.07
CA LEU A 302 -13.86 -12.04 -7.75
C LEU A 302 -14.85 -12.48 -6.65
N GLU A 303 -15.33 -13.72 -6.71
CA GLU A 303 -16.31 -14.23 -5.76
C GLU A 303 -15.77 -14.19 -4.32
N PRO A 304 -16.61 -13.79 -3.32
CA PRO A 304 -16.20 -13.77 -1.92
C PRO A 304 -15.61 -15.10 -1.46
N MET A 305 -14.58 -15.03 -0.63
CA MET A 305 -14.09 -16.19 0.10
C MET A 305 -14.93 -16.38 1.36
N ASP A 306 -15.37 -17.61 1.61
CA ASP A 306 -16.04 -18.01 2.84
C ASP A 306 -15.36 -19.27 3.38
N PHE A 307 -14.76 -19.17 4.56
CA PHE A 307 -14.03 -20.28 5.16
C PHE A 307 -14.15 -20.33 6.69
N SER A 308 -13.86 -21.50 7.23
CA SER A 308 -13.73 -21.73 8.67
C SER A 308 -12.39 -22.40 8.96
N LEU A 309 -11.57 -21.77 9.79
CA LEU A 309 -10.26 -22.25 10.22
C LEU A 309 -10.33 -22.65 11.71
N VAL A 310 -9.83 -23.84 12.05
CA VAL A 310 -9.71 -24.31 13.44
C VAL A 310 -8.24 -24.50 13.78
N VAL A 311 -7.80 -23.91 14.89
CA VAL A 311 -6.44 -23.98 15.41
C VAL A 311 -6.45 -24.60 16.80
N HIS A 312 -5.62 -25.61 17.05
CA HIS A 312 -5.40 -26.20 18.37
C HIS A 312 -3.96 -25.98 18.80
N SER A 313 -3.73 -25.67 20.08
CA SER A 313 -2.39 -25.58 20.66
C SER A 313 -1.96 -26.86 21.40
N GLY A 314 -0.73 -26.87 21.92
CA GLY A 314 -0.17 -27.91 22.78
C GLY A 314 0.42 -29.11 22.02
N LEU A 315 0.59 -30.23 22.73
CA LEU A 315 1.27 -31.45 22.23
C LEU A 315 0.61 -32.07 20.97
N PHE A 316 -0.64 -31.74 20.68
CA PHE A 316 -1.36 -32.14 19.47
C PHE A 316 -1.85 -30.92 18.70
N GLY A 317 -1.02 -29.88 18.65
CA GLY A 317 -1.33 -28.66 17.93
C GLY A 317 -1.56 -28.94 16.44
N CYS A 318 -2.37 -28.10 15.79
CA CYS A 318 -2.60 -28.13 14.35
C CYS A 318 -3.41 -26.89 13.93
N ALA A 319 -3.41 -26.60 12.63
CA ALA A 319 -4.38 -25.70 12.03
C ALA A 319 -5.02 -26.38 10.82
N CYS A 320 -6.34 -26.19 10.65
CA CYS A 320 -7.14 -26.93 9.68
C CYS A 320 -8.31 -26.08 9.18
N TYR A 321 -8.38 -25.85 7.88
CA TYR A 321 -9.58 -25.32 7.23
C TYR A 321 -10.65 -26.42 7.23
N VAL A 322 -11.71 -26.21 7.98
CA VAL A 322 -12.82 -27.17 8.14
C VAL A 322 -13.99 -26.91 7.20
N ARG A 323 -14.00 -25.74 6.58
CA ARG A 323 -14.92 -25.32 5.51
C ARG A 323 -14.18 -24.35 4.60
N GLY A 324 -14.28 -24.54 3.28
CA GLY A 324 -13.70 -23.63 2.29
C GLY A 324 -12.17 -23.51 2.39
N ASN A 325 -11.64 -22.43 1.83
CA ASN A 325 -10.22 -22.13 1.80
C ASN A 325 -10.01 -20.61 1.66
N ASN A 326 -8.78 -20.16 1.91
CA ASN A 326 -8.36 -18.78 1.73
C ASN A 326 -7.40 -18.59 0.53
N GLN A 327 -7.39 -19.53 -0.42
CA GLN A 327 -6.45 -19.51 -1.54
C GLN A 327 -7.17 -19.00 -2.80
N VAL A 328 -6.68 -17.90 -3.37
CA VAL A 328 -7.30 -17.26 -4.56
C VAL A 328 -7.38 -18.20 -5.77
N PHE A 329 -6.45 -19.14 -5.89
CA PHE A 329 -6.37 -20.11 -7.00
C PHE A 329 -7.19 -21.38 -6.80
N LEU A 330 -7.69 -21.65 -5.59
CA LEU A 330 -8.50 -22.83 -5.35
C LEU A 330 -9.98 -22.53 -5.59
N PRO A 331 -10.74 -23.50 -6.16
CA PRO A 331 -12.19 -23.39 -6.23
C PRO A 331 -12.81 -23.19 -4.84
N ARG A 332 -13.83 -22.32 -4.74
CA ARG A 332 -14.46 -21.94 -3.46
C ARG A 332 -15.13 -23.11 -2.73
N ASN A 333 -15.62 -24.09 -3.48
CA ASN A 333 -16.24 -25.30 -2.92
C ASN A 333 -15.24 -26.32 -2.36
N VAL A 334 -13.93 -26.08 -2.53
CA VAL A 334 -12.89 -26.96 -1.99
C VAL A 334 -12.56 -26.56 -0.56
N THR A 335 -12.64 -27.52 0.35
CA THR A 335 -12.12 -27.34 1.70
C THR A 335 -10.63 -27.72 1.74
N ALA A 336 -9.75 -26.78 2.11
CA ALA A 336 -8.29 -26.97 2.03
C ALA A 336 -7.75 -28.02 3.02
N GLY A 337 -8.34 -28.14 4.21
CA GLY A 337 -7.90 -29.08 5.23
C GLY A 337 -6.70 -28.59 6.04
N TYR A 338 -5.84 -29.53 6.47
CA TYR A 338 -4.71 -29.22 7.35
C TYR A 338 -3.66 -28.34 6.65
N VAL A 339 -3.01 -27.45 7.39
CA VAL A 339 -1.85 -26.70 6.89
C VAL A 339 -0.55 -27.43 7.23
N ASP A 340 0.56 -27.03 6.60
CA ASP A 340 1.87 -27.62 6.86
C ASP A 340 2.41 -27.27 8.27
N VAL A 341 3.52 -27.91 8.63
CA VAL A 341 4.17 -27.82 9.96
C VAL A 341 4.52 -26.39 10.35
N ALA A 342 5.08 -25.61 9.41
CA ALA A 342 5.56 -24.26 9.69
C ALA A 342 4.38 -23.29 9.83
N LEU A 343 3.42 -23.35 8.90
CA LEU A 343 2.23 -22.51 8.94
C LEU A 343 1.35 -22.82 10.17
N ALA A 344 1.22 -24.09 10.54
CA ALA A 344 0.50 -24.48 11.74
C ALA A 344 1.14 -23.88 13.00
N MET A 345 2.47 -23.80 13.07
CA MET A 345 3.17 -23.17 14.19
C MET A 345 2.92 -21.68 14.26
N GLN A 346 2.92 -20.98 13.13
CA GLN A 346 2.60 -19.56 13.08
C GLN A 346 1.17 -19.28 13.54
N MET A 347 0.18 -20.01 12.99
CA MET A 347 -1.22 -19.85 13.37
C MET A 347 -1.48 -20.17 14.85
N VAL A 348 -0.78 -21.15 15.44
CA VAL A 348 -0.89 -21.42 16.89
C VAL A 348 -0.37 -20.26 17.71
N ILE A 349 0.74 -19.65 17.31
CA ILE A 349 1.34 -18.53 18.04
C ILE A 349 0.48 -17.27 17.89
N GLU A 350 -0.03 -16.99 16.70
CA GLU A 350 -0.97 -15.88 16.47
C GLU A 350 -2.25 -16.06 17.29
N ALA A 351 -2.78 -17.28 17.38
CA ALA A 351 -3.92 -17.58 18.24
C ALA A 351 -3.61 -17.33 19.72
N TYR A 352 -2.36 -17.54 20.18
CA TYR A 352 -1.95 -17.14 21.53
C TYR A 352 -1.83 -15.62 21.68
N MET A 353 -1.24 -14.95 20.70
CA MET A 353 -1.06 -13.50 20.71
C MET A 353 -2.41 -12.77 20.76
N MET A 354 -3.45 -13.25 20.06
CA MET A 354 -4.82 -12.70 20.10
C MET A 354 -5.65 -13.17 21.32
N SER A 355 -5.12 -14.07 22.15
CA SER A 355 -5.90 -14.69 23.22
C SER A 355 -6.21 -13.69 24.34
N PRO A 356 -7.48 -13.52 24.76
CA PRO A 356 -7.86 -12.63 25.86
C PRO A 356 -7.26 -13.03 27.22
N ASN A 357 -6.81 -14.29 27.37
CA ASN A 357 -6.20 -14.77 28.61
C ASN A 357 -4.67 -14.89 28.55
N LEU A 358 -4.01 -14.27 27.56
CA LEU A 358 -2.57 -14.35 27.37
C LEU A 358 -1.79 -13.96 28.64
N VAL A 359 -2.05 -12.76 29.20
CA VAL A 359 -1.34 -12.26 30.40
C VAL A 359 -1.50 -13.22 31.58
N TYR A 360 -2.72 -13.69 31.84
CA TYR A 360 -2.99 -14.64 32.92
C TYR A 360 -2.29 -15.99 32.70
N ARG A 361 -2.24 -16.46 31.45
CA ARG A 361 -1.56 -17.70 31.08
C ARG A 361 -0.05 -17.59 31.28
N LEU A 362 0.56 -16.47 30.89
CA LEU A 362 1.99 -16.19 31.12
C LEU A 362 2.31 -16.20 32.61
N LYS A 363 1.54 -15.46 33.42
CA LYS A 363 1.72 -15.44 34.87
C LYS A 363 1.62 -16.84 35.48
N ARG A 364 0.62 -17.63 35.07
CA ARG A 364 0.43 -19.00 35.61
C ARG A 364 1.53 -19.97 35.17
N ALA A 365 2.00 -19.87 33.94
CA ALA A 365 3.06 -20.72 33.42
C ALA A 365 4.43 -20.41 34.04
N ASN A 366 4.60 -19.20 34.57
CA ASN A 366 5.86 -18.69 35.10
C ASN A 366 7.00 -18.74 34.06
N THR A 367 6.65 -18.51 32.79
CA THR A 367 7.57 -18.53 31.64
C THR A 367 7.81 -17.12 31.12
N PHE A 368 8.28 -16.21 31.98
CA PHE A 368 8.42 -14.81 31.59
C PHE A 368 9.66 -14.12 32.17
N SER A 369 10.12 -13.08 31.48
CA SER A 369 11.22 -12.21 31.91
C SER A 369 10.94 -10.74 31.57
N LEU A 370 11.67 -9.83 32.22
CA LEU A 370 11.57 -8.40 31.91
C LEU A 370 12.05 -8.13 30.47
N ALA A 371 11.26 -7.39 29.71
CA ALA A 371 11.65 -6.88 28.40
C ALA A 371 11.88 -5.37 28.46
N LYS A 372 12.95 -4.89 27.80
CA LYS A 372 13.17 -3.46 27.58
C LYS A 372 12.64 -3.10 26.20
N VAL A 373 11.65 -2.23 26.16
CA VAL A 373 11.02 -1.82 24.91
C VAL A 373 10.96 -0.31 24.88
N ASN A 374 11.67 0.28 23.91
CA ASN A 374 11.53 1.69 23.54
C ASN A 374 10.94 1.74 22.13
N ILE A 375 9.85 2.47 21.95
CA ILE A 375 9.23 2.67 20.65
C ILE A 375 9.03 4.17 20.49
N ASN A 376 9.58 4.74 19.42
CA ASN A 376 9.49 6.18 19.11
C ASN A 376 9.96 7.08 20.27
N GLY A 377 10.98 6.65 21.03
CA GLY A 377 11.52 7.41 22.17
C GLY A 377 10.74 7.22 23.48
N ILE A 378 9.65 6.44 23.47
CA ILE A 378 8.83 6.15 24.66
C ILE A 378 9.24 4.78 25.22
N ASP A 379 9.59 4.74 26.50
CA ASP A 379 9.84 3.48 27.22
C ASP A 379 8.51 2.86 27.66
N PHE A 380 8.34 1.56 27.39
CA PHE A 380 7.14 0.81 27.75
C PHE A 380 7.42 -0.28 28.80
N PRO A 381 6.52 -0.48 29.79
CA PRO A 381 6.53 -1.69 30.61
C PRO A 381 6.25 -2.92 29.73
N ALA A 382 7.16 -3.89 29.72
CA ALA A 382 7.03 -5.06 28.87
C ALA A 382 7.56 -6.34 29.51
N VAL A 383 6.94 -7.45 29.14
CA VAL A 383 7.29 -8.79 29.61
C VAL A 383 7.44 -9.72 28.41
N LEU A 384 8.54 -10.47 28.36
CA LEU A 384 8.82 -11.47 27.33
C LEU A 384 8.39 -12.85 27.81
N ASP A 385 7.52 -13.51 27.06
CA ASP A 385 7.30 -14.95 27.15
C ASP A 385 8.53 -15.68 26.62
N THR A 386 9.25 -16.37 27.50
CA THR A 386 10.47 -17.09 27.12
C THR A 386 10.17 -18.37 26.33
N TYR A 387 8.93 -18.86 26.34
CA TYR A 387 8.53 -20.06 25.63
C TYR A 387 8.17 -19.78 24.16
N TYR A 388 7.13 -18.98 23.90
CA TYR A 388 6.73 -18.64 22.52
C TYR A 388 7.49 -17.45 21.93
N GLN A 389 8.34 -16.78 22.72
CA GLN A 389 9.05 -15.55 22.31
C GLN A 389 8.08 -14.43 21.92
N ILE A 390 7.01 -14.28 22.70
CA ILE A 390 6.00 -13.24 22.57
C ILE A 390 6.29 -12.16 23.62
N THR A 391 6.47 -10.92 23.18
CA THR A 391 6.60 -9.79 24.10
C THR A 391 5.24 -9.12 24.28
N VAL A 392 4.73 -9.08 25.50
CA VAL A 392 3.53 -8.31 25.84
C VAL A 392 3.98 -6.96 26.40
N ILE A 393 3.65 -5.91 25.67
CA ILE A 393 3.98 -4.53 25.96
C ILE A 393 2.70 -3.87 26.49
N MET A 394 2.75 -3.30 27.68
CA MET A 394 1.60 -2.68 28.33
C MET A 394 1.62 -1.18 28.10
N ASP A 395 0.44 -0.56 28.06
CA ASP A 395 0.33 0.89 28.08
C ASP A 395 0.89 1.43 29.41
N PRO A 396 1.79 2.42 29.39
CA PRO A 396 2.49 2.88 30.59
C PRO A 396 1.60 3.51 31.65
N ASN A 397 0.40 3.99 31.25
CA ASN A 397 -0.52 4.68 32.13
C ASN A 397 -1.59 3.74 32.70
N THR A 398 -2.15 2.88 31.86
CA THR A 398 -3.29 2.01 32.19
C THR A 398 -2.88 0.58 32.52
N TYR A 399 -1.68 0.15 32.12
CA TYR A 399 -1.19 -1.24 32.17
C TYR A 399 -2.05 -2.26 31.41
N LEU A 400 -3.01 -1.81 30.60
CA LEU A 400 -3.69 -2.69 29.66
C LEU A 400 -2.69 -3.17 28.59
N PRO A 401 -2.79 -4.42 28.11
CA PRO A 401 -1.98 -4.87 26.98
C PRO A 401 -2.17 -3.93 25.79
N TYR A 402 -1.06 -3.38 25.31
CA TYR A 402 -1.07 -2.36 24.26
C TYR A 402 -0.54 -2.90 22.95
N ILE A 403 0.58 -3.65 23.01
CA ILE A 403 1.15 -4.34 21.86
C ILE A 403 1.50 -5.78 22.28
N VAL A 404 1.06 -6.75 21.49
CA VAL A 404 1.55 -8.13 21.58
C VAL A 404 2.46 -8.37 20.39
N ARG A 405 3.76 -8.46 20.65
CA ARG A 405 4.84 -8.42 19.66
C ARG A 405 5.51 -9.78 19.52
N ARG A 406 5.90 -10.10 18.29
CA ARG A 406 6.82 -11.20 18.00
C ARG A 406 7.87 -10.78 16.99
N ALA A 407 9.14 -11.06 17.29
CA ALA A 407 10.24 -10.84 16.35
C ALA A 407 10.31 -11.97 15.32
N GLU A 408 10.55 -11.60 14.06
CA GLU A 408 10.54 -12.48 12.89
C GLU A 408 11.64 -12.07 11.90
N GLU A 409 12.05 -13.02 11.06
CA GLU A 409 13.01 -12.80 9.97
C GLU A 409 12.28 -13.02 8.64
N HIS A 410 11.77 -11.93 8.08
CA HIS A 410 10.88 -11.97 6.93
C HIS A 410 11.65 -12.08 5.62
N PRO A 411 11.25 -12.94 4.67
CA PRO A 411 11.89 -13.04 3.36
C PRO A 411 11.87 -11.74 2.56
N ILE A 412 10.83 -10.92 2.75
CA ILE A 412 10.65 -9.65 2.03
C ILE A 412 11.13 -8.46 2.84
N TYR A 413 10.92 -8.46 4.16
CA TYR A 413 11.09 -7.27 5.02
C TYR A 413 12.33 -7.35 5.91
N GLY A 414 13.09 -8.46 5.85
CA GLY A 414 14.22 -8.72 6.72
C GLY A 414 13.82 -8.83 8.19
N SER A 415 14.74 -8.44 9.07
CA SER A 415 14.51 -8.44 10.52
C SER A 415 13.40 -7.45 10.88
N SER A 416 12.36 -7.97 11.52
CA SER A 416 11.08 -7.27 11.67
C SER A 416 10.27 -7.80 12.85
N THR A 417 9.17 -7.12 13.18
CA THR A 417 8.21 -7.59 14.18
C THR A 417 6.81 -7.67 13.63
N LYS A 418 6.08 -8.72 14.01
CA LYS A 418 4.64 -8.83 13.87
C LYS A 418 3.99 -8.41 15.19
N ASP A 419 3.32 -7.28 15.15
CA ASP A 419 2.75 -6.61 16.31
C ASP A 419 1.22 -6.61 16.23
N PHE A 420 0.54 -7.08 17.27
CA PHE A 420 -0.88 -6.82 17.46
C PHE A 420 -1.05 -5.62 18.37
N TYR A 421 -1.49 -4.50 17.81
CA TYR A 421 -1.89 -3.31 18.56
C TYR A 421 -3.33 -3.50 19.03
N LEU A 422 -3.54 -3.25 20.32
CA LEU A 422 -4.79 -3.46 21.01
C LEU A 422 -5.29 -2.12 21.55
N SER A 423 -6.45 -1.67 21.08
CA SER A 423 -7.02 -0.38 21.49
C SER A 423 -8.54 -0.43 21.66
N SER A 424 -9.11 0.72 22.01
CA SER A 424 -10.56 0.90 22.18
C SER A 424 -11.18 -0.08 23.20
N TYR A 425 -10.50 -0.32 24.33
CA TYR A 425 -10.95 -1.29 25.32
C TYR A 425 -12.34 -0.97 25.88
N LYS A 426 -13.22 -1.97 25.91
CA LYS A 426 -14.53 -1.89 26.58
C LYS A 426 -14.70 -3.01 27.59
N LYS A 427 -15.43 -2.72 28.66
CA LYS A 427 -15.70 -3.67 29.73
C LYS A 427 -16.91 -4.56 29.39
N VAL A 428 -16.72 -5.88 29.42
CA VAL A 428 -17.77 -6.88 29.21
C VAL A 428 -17.71 -7.89 30.35
N GLN A 429 -18.81 -8.01 31.11
CA GLN A 429 -18.91 -8.89 32.28
C GLN A 429 -17.74 -8.75 33.29
N GLY A 430 -17.26 -7.54 33.50
CA GLY A 430 -16.17 -7.27 34.44
C GLY A 430 -14.76 -7.32 33.84
N ILE A 431 -14.60 -7.79 32.60
CA ILE A 431 -13.30 -7.97 31.93
C ILE A 431 -13.15 -6.91 30.83
N MET A 432 -11.96 -6.32 30.69
CA MET A 432 -11.64 -5.40 29.62
C MET A 432 -11.21 -6.18 28.37
N PHE A 433 -11.88 -5.91 27.23
CA PHE A 433 -11.53 -6.49 25.93
C PHE A 433 -11.19 -5.37 24.94
N PRO A 434 -10.12 -5.51 24.14
CA PRO A 434 -9.88 -4.57 23.05
C PRO A 434 -11.03 -4.66 22.05
N HIS A 435 -11.45 -3.52 21.49
CA HIS A 435 -12.43 -3.51 20.40
C HIS A 435 -11.82 -3.12 19.06
N THR A 436 -10.54 -2.75 19.02
CA THR A 436 -9.80 -2.55 17.79
C THR A 436 -8.53 -3.38 17.88
N ILE A 437 -8.29 -4.21 16.87
CA ILE A 437 -7.06 -5.00 16.73
C ILE A 437 -6.44 -4.65 15.39
N GLN A 438 -5.19 -4.21 15.43
CA GLN A 438 -4.39 -4.00 14.22
C GLN A 438 -3.18 -4.91 14.23
N THR A 439 -2.97 -5.64 13.15
CA THR A 439 -1.75 -6.39 12.89
C THR A 439 -0.81 -5.50 12.11
N ILE A 440 0.42 -5.29 12.62
CA ILE A 440 1.41 -4.42 11.98
C ILE A 440 2.72 -5.19 11.80
N TYR A 441 3.30 -5.04 10.62
CA TYR A 441 4.64 -5.48 10.31
C TYR A 441 5.59 -4.30 10.36
N ASN A 442 6.48 -4.28 11.35
CA ASN A 442 7.49 -3.23 11.51
C ASN A 442 8.85 -3.77 11.05
N SER A 443 9.39 -3.23 9.97
CA SER A 443 10.74 -3.51 9.48
C SER A 443 11.68 -2.36 9.79
N THR A 444 12.70 -2.68 10.60
CA THR A 444 13.78 -1.73 10.88
C THR A 444 14.72 -1.57 9.68
N THR A 445 14.92 -2.63 8.89
CA THR A 445 15.81 -2.60 7.73
C THR A 445 15.24 -1.81 6.55
N GLN A 446 13.92 -1.77 6.42
CA GLN A 446 13.24 -1.01 5.37
C GLN A 446 12.59 0.28 5.86
N ASN A 447 12.68 0.56 7.16
CA ASN A 447 12.01 1.70 7.80
C ASN A 447 10.52 1.77 7.44
N LEU A 448 9.82 0.63 7.58
CA LEU A 448 8.45 0.42 7.13
C LEU A 448 7.56 -0.08 8.28
N ASN A 449 6.43 0.57 8.52
CA ASN A 449 5.36 0.10 9.40
C ASN A 449 4.10 -0.23 8.57
N ALA A 450 4.04 -1.44 8.03
CA ALA A 450 2.91 -1.86 7.23
C ALA A 450 1.81 -2.43 8.15
N VAL A 451 0.69 -1.72 8.31
CA VAL A 451 -0.52 -2.36 8.85
C VAL A 451 -0.97 -3.42 7.86
N LEU A 452 -1.19 -4.62 8.37
CA LEU A 452 -1.55 -5.82 7.64
C LEU A 452 -3.07 -6.07 7.65
N GLU A 453 -3.64 -6.02 8.83
CA GLU A 453 -5.05 -6.31 9.02
C GLU A 453 -5.54 -5.43 10.15
N ASP A 454 -6.69 -4.82 9.96
CA ASP A 454 -7.38 -4.11 11.00
C ASP A 454 -8.85 -4.54 11.02
N PHE A 455 -9.37 -4.73 12.22
CA PHE A 455 -10.78 -5.00 12.42
C PHE A 455 -11.26 -4.45 13.74
N VAL A 456 -12.56 -4.14 13.75
CA VAL A 456 -13.27 -3.69 14.94
C VAL A 456 -14.13 -4.84 15.44
N ILE A 457 -14.02 -5.14 16.73
CA ILE A 457 -14.87 -6.11 17.41
C ILE A 457 -16.14 -5.36 17.80
N ASP A 458 -17.25 -5.67 17.16
CA ASP A 458 -18.52 -5.01 17.39
C ASP A 458 -19.08 -5.35 18.77
N TRP A 459 -19.03 -6.64 19.14
CA TRP A 459 -19.34 -7.10 20.48
C TRP A 459 -18.61 -8.39 20.86
N VAL A 460 -18.54 -8.64 22.16
CA VAL A 460 -17.90 -9.82 22.75
C VAL A 460 -18.94 -10.70 23.42
N THR A 461 -18.93 -12.00 23.10
CA THR A 461 -19.67 -13.01 23.88
C THR A 461 -18.72 -13.73 24.81
N VAL A 462 -18.97 -13.63 26.11
CA VAL A 462 -18.21 -14.32 27.17
C VAL A 462 -18.90 -15.64 27.51
N ASP A 463 -18.11 -16.70 27.63
CA ASP A 463 -18.52 -18.09 27.90
C ASP A 463 -19.71 -18.59 27.05
N PRO A 464 -19.63 -18.45 25.70
CA PRO A 464 -20.67 -18.90 24.79
C PRO A 464 -20.88 -20.42 24.85
N GLN A 465 -22.12 -20.85 24.64
CA GLN A 465 -22.48 -22.25 24.49
C GLN A 465 -22.28 -22.71 23.04
N TRP A 466 -21.18 -23.43 22.78
CA TRP A 466 -20.91 -23.98 21.45
C TRP A 466 -21.43 -25.42 21.28
N PRO A 467 -21.80 -25.83 20.06
CA PRO A 467 -22.01 -27.23 19.74
C PRO A 467 -20.78 -28.10 20.08
N LYS A 468 -20.98 -29.37 20.46
CA LYS A 468 -19.89 -30.29 20.86
C LYS A 468 -18.75 -30.40 19.83
N ASN A 469 -19.05 -30.24 18.54
CA ASN A 469 -18.09 -30.36 17.44
C ASN A 469 -17.57 -29.02 16.92
N PHE A 470 -17.84 -27.90 17.59
CA PHE A 470 -17.55 -26.57 17.08
C PHE A 470 -16.07 -26.34 16.78
N PHE A 471 -15.17 -26.83 17.64
CA PHE A 471 -13.72 -26.80 17.43
C PHE A 471 -13.16 -28.11 16.87
N LYS A 472 -13.99 -28.96 16.25
CA LYS A 472 -13.52 -30.23 15.67
C LYS A 472 -12.85 -29.98 14.32
N THR A 473 -11.66 -30.52 14.11
CA THR A 473 -10.97 -30.49 12.81
C THR A 473 -11.57 -31.52 11.83
N LEU A 474 -11.18 -31.46 10.56
CA LEU A 474 -11.61 -32.46 9.58
C LEU A 474 -11.11 -33.85 9.91
N ASP A 475 -11.91 -34.84 9.48
CA ASP A 475 -11.43 -36.22 9.37
C ASP A 475 -10.19 -36.25 8.48
N LYS A 476 -9.13 -36.92 8.96
CA LYS A 476 -7.84 -37.03 8.25
C LYS A 476 -8.01 -37.56 6.83
N LYS A 477 -8.99 -38.43 6.58
CA LYS A 477 -9.27 -38.98 5.24
C LYS A 477 -9.88 -37.97 4.27
N LYS A 478 -10.44 -36.87 4.79
CA LYS A 478 -11.07 -35.80 3.99
C LYS A 478 -10.13 -34.62 3.71
N SER A 479 -8.96 -34.59 4.34
CA SER A 479 -7.94 -33.57 4.09
C SER A 479 -6.97 -34.05 3.01
N LYS A 480 -6.64 -33.18 2.06
CA LYS A 480 -5.60 -33.48 1.06
C LYS A 480 -4.18 -33.47 1.65
N THR A 481 -4.03 -32.82 2.80
CA THR A 481 -2.78 -32.68 3.55
C THR A 481 -2.87 -33.44 4.88
N PRO A 482 -1.78 -34.09 5.33
CA PRO A 482 -1.77 -34.81 6.59
C PRO A 482 -1.81 -33.86 7.79
N GLN A 483 -2.43 -34.29 8.88
CA GLN A 483 -2.28 -33.60 10.16
C GLN A 483 -0.85 -33.80 10.65
N VAL A 484 -0.10 -32.71 10.74
CA VAL A 484 1.28 -32.68 11.22
C VAL A 484 1.39 -31.81 12.46
N MET A 485 2.30 -32.18 13.38
CA MET A 485 2.53 -31.36 14.57
C MET A 485 3.26 -30.08 14.19
N PRO A 486 2.83 -28.91 14.71
CA PRO A 486 3.52 -27.64 14.53
C PRO A 486 4.99 -27.72 14.93
N GLY A 487 5.87 -27.09 14.15
CA GLY A 487 7.30 -27.10 14.40
C GLY A 487 8.07 -26.15 13.50
N LYS A 488 9.34 -25.90 13.86
CA LYS A 488 10.27 -25.17 13.00
C LYS A 488 10.75 -26.10 11.88
N VAL A 489 10.87 -25.57 10.67
CA VAL A 489 11.41 -26.28 9.50
C VAL A 489 12.75 -25.66 9.14
N SER A 490 13.78 -26.48 8.89
CA SER A 490 15.11 -25.99 8.51
C SER A 490 15.05 -25.23 7.19
N GLY A 491 15.71 -24.06 7.11
CA GLY A 491 15.71 -23.21 5.91
C GLY A 491 14.44 -22.36 5.70
N VAL A 492 13.45 -22.50 6.57
CA VAL A 492 12.18 -21.76 6.55
C VAL A 492 12.22 -20.75 7.69
N SER A 493 12.41 -19.47 7.37
CA SER A 493 12.48 -18.42 8.40
C SER A 493 11.13 -18.23 9.10
N ASN A 494 11.17 -17.74 10.34
CA ASN A 494 9.94 -17.31 11.01
C ASN A 494 9.47 -16.04 10.29
N GLY A 495 8.28 -16.05 9.70
CA GLY A 495 7.78 -14.91 8.92
C GLY A 495 7.66 -15.19 7.42
N LEU A 496 7.38 -16.43 6.99
CA LEU A 496 6.89 -16.63 5.62
C LEU A 496 5.56 -15.90 5.42
N VAL A 497 5.57 -14.98 4.47
CA VAL A 497 4.43 -14.17 4.04
C VAL A 497 3.20 -15.06 3.89
N THR A 498 2.18 -14.80 4.70
CA THR A 498 0.80 -14.99 4.24
C THR A 498 0.32 -13.61 3.83
N ASP A 499 0.05 -13.48 2.52
CA ASP A 499 -0.28 -12.33 1.63
C ASP A 499 -1.42 -11.42 2.09
N TYR A 500 -1.75 -10.26 1.41
CA TYR A 500 -2.93 -9.31 1.55
C TYR A 500 -2.81 -7.73 1.60
N SER A 501 -2.69 -7.01 0.45
CA SER A 501 -2.58 -5.54 0.24
C SER A 501 -3.86 -4.59 0.43
N SER A 502 -3.88 -3.20 0.43
CA SER A 502 -4.95 -2.18 0.90
C SER A 502 -5.94 -1.36 -0.02
N SER A 503 -7.12 -0.88 0.47
CA SER A 503 -8.25 -0.24 -0.30
C SER A 503 -8.60 1.24 -0.09
N MET A 504 -9.05 1.90 -1.18
CA MET A 504 -9.66 3.25 -1.27
C MET A 504 -11.18 3.19 -1.52
N VAL A 505 -11.92 4.14 -0.95
CA VAL A 505 -13.33 4.46 -1.29
C VAL A 505 -13.34 5.91 -1.76
N GLY A 506 -13.79 6.17 -2.98
CA GLY A 506 -13.98 7.53 -3.52
C GLY A 506 -15.45 7.80 -3.84
N SER A 507 -15.90 9.04 -3.62
CA SER A 507 -17.25 9.48 -3.97
C SER A 507 -17.32 10.09 -5.38
N GLY A 508 -18.52 10.03 -5.97
CA GLY A 508 -18.78 10.60 -7.29
C GLY A 508 -18.84 12.14 -7.28
N VAL A 509 -18.39 12.74 -8.38
CA VAL A 509 -18.38 14.20 -8.58
C VAL A 509 -19.80 14.80 -8.54
N GLN A 510 -20.07 15.67 -7.58
CA GLN A 510 -21.32 16.44 -7.50
C GLN A 510 -21.22 17.83 -8.17
N LYS A 511 -22.34 18.32 -8.75
CA LYS A 511 -22.47 19.68 -9.28
C LYS A 511 -22.96 20.64 -8.19
N VAL A 512 -22.10 21.54 -7.73
CA VAL A 512 -22.43 22.55 -6.71
C VAL A 512 -22.54 23.94 -7.37
N ASP A 513 -23.28 24.89 -6.79
CA ASP A 513 -23.27 26.30 -7.23
C ASP A 513 -22.40 27.12 -6.29
N ALA A 514 -21.42 27.87 -6.82
CA ALA A 514 -20.50 28.69 -6.04
C ALA A 514 -21.20 29.69 -5.10
N LYS A 515 -22.39 30.20 -5.46
CA LYS A 515 -23.15 31.13 -4.59
C LYS A 515 -23.75 30.47 -3.35
N LYS A 516 -23.85 29.14 -3.35
CA LYS A 516 -24.40 28.32 -2.25
C LYS A 516 -23.32 27.54 -1.50
N LEU A 517 -22.05 27.77 -1.83
CA LEU A 517 -20.93 27.09 -1.21
C LEU A 517 -20.81 27.51 0.26
N LYS A 518 -20.89 26.54 1.18
CA LYS A 518 -20.64 26.76 2.60
C LYS A 518 -19.13 26.78 2.84
N TRP A 519 -18.68 27.61 3.79
CA TRP A 519 -17.27 27.68 4.17
C TRP A 519 -17.15 28.20 5.60
N THR A 520 -16.02 27.91 6.25
CA THR A 520 -15.63 28.44 7.56
C THR A 520 -14.15 28.80 7.55
N SER A 521 -13.74 29.74 8.41
CA SER A 521 -12.32 29.99 8.70
C SER A 521 -11.96 29.40 10.05
N SER A 522 -10.68 29.15 10.28
CA SER A 522 -10.18 28.85 11.62
C SER A 522 -10.27 30.08 12.52
N ASP A 523 -10.74 29.89 13.76
CA ASP A 523 -10.77 30.94 14.78
C ASP A 523 -9.34 31.40 15.15
N ASP A 524 -8.39 30.46 15.19
CA ASP A 524 -7.02 30.70 15.64
C ASP A 524 -6.09 31.21 14.52
N LEU A 525 -6.41 30.84 13.27
CA LEU A 525 -5.67 31.19 12.05
C LEU A 525 -6.67 31.61 10.95
N PRO A 526 -7.22 32.86 11.00
CA PRO A 526 -8.29 33.30 10.08
C PRO A 526 -7.96 33.23 8.58
N GLN A 527 -6.68 33.08 8.24
CA GLN A 527 -6.16 32.90 6.89
C GLN A 527 -6.42 31.49 6.32
N VAL A 528 -6.84 30.55 7.17
CA VAL A 528 -7.11 29.15 6.80
C VAL A 528 -8.62 28.99 6.60
N HIS A 529 -9.03 28.79 5.35
CA HIS A 529 -10.44 28.66 4.94
C HIS A 529 -10.75 27.22 4.53
N TRP A 530 -11.80 26.64 5.11
CA TRP A 530 -12.29 25.28 4.83
C TRP A 530 -13.62 25.36 4.10
N LEU A 531 -13.61 25.07 2.80
CA LEU A 531 -14.77 25.18 1.90
C LEU A 531 -15.45 23.82 1.79
N ILE A 532 -16.75 23.76 2.09
CA ILE A 532 -17.52 22.52 2.10
C ILE A 532 -18.20 22.37 0.73
N ILE A 533 -17.63 21.50 -0.12
CA ILE A 533 -18.17 21.21 -1.46
C ILE A 533 -19.36 20.27 -1.32
N ASP A 534 -19.17 19.16 -0.60
CA ASP A 534 -20.21 18.20 -0.25
C ASP A 534 -20.09 17.84 1.23
N ASP A 535 -21.19 18.02 1.96
CA ASP A 535 -21.29 17.75 3.39
C ASP A 535 -21.83 16.33 3.67
N SER A 536 -21.99 15.51 2.63
CA SER A 536 -22.35 14.11 2.76
C SER A 536 -21.27 13.29 3.47
N GLU A 537 -21.63 12.07 3.84
CA GLU A 537 -20.76 11.16 4.60
C GLU A 537 -19.45 10.84 3.87
N VAL A 538 -19.44 10.83 2.54
CA VAL A 538 -18.23 10.70 1.70
C VAL A 538 -17.94 11.99 0.93
N GLY A 539 -18.49 13.10 1.42
CA GLY A 539 -18.43 14.40 0.79
C GLY A 539 -17.06 15.06 0.98
N PHE A 540 -16.72 15.92 0.02
CA PHE A 540 -15.40 16.54 -0.09
C PHE A 540 -15.38 17.99 0.42
N LYS A 541 -14.26 18.37 1.02
CA LYS A 541 -13.96 19.71 1.53
C LYS A 541 -12.59 20.13 1.03
N GLN A 542 -12.48 21.42 0.71
CA GLN A 542 -11.31 22.00 0.08
C GLN A 542 -10.67 23.00 1.04
N LEU A 543 -9.36 22.89 1.27
CA LEU A 543 -8.62 23.90 2.02
C LEU A 543 -8.08 25.00 1.10
N VAL A 544 -8.24 26.25 1.52
CA VAL A 544 -7.72 27.45 0.87
C VAL A 544 -6.93 28.26 1.89
N LEU A 545 -5.68 28.59 1.56
CA LEU A 545 -4.78 29.39 2.37
C LEU A 545 -4.67 30.79 1.78
N GLU A 546 -5.00 31.80 2.58
CA GLU A 546 -4.96 33.21 2.19
C GLU A 546 -3.73 33.91 2.77
N PHE A 547 -2.81 34.31 1.90
CA PHE A 547 -1.67 35.16 2.24
C PHE A 547 -1.97 36.61 1.87
N GLU A 548 -1.10 37.54 2.25
CA GLU A 548 -1.26 38.97 2.00
C GLU A 548 -1.47 39.29 0.51
N GLU A 549 -0.63 38.74 -0.35
CA GLU A 549 -0.61 39.03 -1.79
C GLU A 549 -1.26 37.94 -2.66
N ASP A 550 -1.42 36.73 -2.11
CA ASP A 550 -1.87 35.58 -2.89
C ASP A 550 -2.66 34.52 -2.11
N VAL A 551 -3.14 33.52 -2.84
CA VAL A 551 -3.94 32.40 -2.33
C VAL A 551 -3.36 31.09 -2.84
N ILE A 552 -3.28 30.09 -1.97
CA ILE A 552 -2.94 28.70 -2.30
C ILE A 552 -4.15 27.80 -2.08
N VAL A 553 -4.42 26.91 -3.04
CA VAL A 553 -5.51 25.92 -2.95
C VAL A 553 -4.91 24.53 -2.75
N CYS A 554 -5.33 23.78 -1.72
CA CYS A 554 -4.75 22.50 -1.34
C CYS A 554 -5.66 21.32 -1.70
N ASP A 555 -5.13 20.34 -2.45
CA ASP A 555 -5.81 19.13 -2.95
C ASP A 555 -7.10 19.42 -3.72
N ALA A 556 -7.00 19.69 -5.02
CA ALA A 556 -8.12 20.21 -5.78
C ALA A 556 -8.42 19.38 -7.04
N PRO A 557 -9.40 18.47 -6.97
CA PRO A 557 -9.86 17.72 -8.13
C PRO A 557 -10.34 18.68 -9.23
N PRO A 558 -9.98 18.44 -10.51
CA PRO A 558 -10.25 19.33 -11.65
C PRO A 558 -11.69 19.87 -11.74
N GLN A 559 -12.66 19.01 -11.40
CA GLN A 559 -14.08 19.30 -11.42
C GLN A 559 -14.56 20.32 -10.36
N TRP A 560 -14.01 20.29 -9.15
CA TRP A 560 -14.46 21.14 -8.02
C TRP A 560 -13.73 22.47 -7.98
N SER A 561 -12.52 22.48 -8.54
CA SER A 561 -11.63 23.62 -8.75
C SER A 561 -12.30 24.88 -9.31
N LYS A 562 -13.23 24.76 -10.28
CA LYS A 562 -13.89 25.93 -10.91
C LYS A 562 -14.74 26.75 -9.93
N ILE A 563 -15.39 26.07 -8.98
CA ILE A 563 -16.23 26.71 -7.96
C ILE A 563 -15.36 27.42 -6.93
N VAL A 564 -14.29 26.77 -6.50
CA VAL A 564 -13.30 27.33 -5.57
C VAL A 564 -12.70 28.60 -6.15
N MET A 565 -12.28 28.58 -7.42
CA MET A 565 -11.76 29.76 -8.12
C MET A 565 -12.77 30.92 -8.20
N LYS A 566 -14.05 30.60 -8.44
CA LYS A 566 -15.11 31.61 -8.44
C LYS A 566 -15.33 32.20 -7.04
N TRP A 567 -15.33 31.38 -5.99
CA TRP A 567 -15.42 31.82 -4.61
C TRP A 567 -14.24 32.73 -4.23
N ILE A 568 -13.00 32.36 -4.59
CA ILE A 568 -11.80 33.17 -4.33
C ILE A 568 -11.93 34.54 -4.98
N LYS A 569 -12.36 34.59 -6.25
CA LYS A 569 -12.57 35.85 -6.97
C LYS A 569 -13.66 36.72 -6.31
N GLU A 570 -14.75 36.13 -5.85
CA GLU A 570 -15.89 36.85 -5.29
C GLU A 570 -15.68 37.28 -3.82
N LYS A 571 -14.92 36.50 -3.03
CA LYS A 571 -14.79 36.71 -1.57
C LYS A 571 -13.44 37.27 -1.14
N LEU A 572 -12.35 36.76 -1.70
CA LEU A 572 -11.00 37.20 -1.33
C LEU A 572 -10.49 38.28 -2.30
N ASN A 573 -10.94 38.25 -3.56
CA ASN A 573 -10.50 39.12 -4.65
C ASN A 573 -8.96 39.15 -4.78
N LYS A 574 -8.33 37.97 -4.62
CA LYS A 574 -6.88 37.76 -4.68
C LYS A 574 -6.51 36.79 -5.79
N LYS A 575 -5.23 36.82 -6.17
CA LYS A 575 -4.67 35.94 -7.19
C LYS A 575 -4.34 34.58 -6.59
N VAL A 576 -4.74 33.50 -7.27
CA VAL A 576 -4.25 32.15 -6.98
C VAL A 576 -2.88 31.99 -7.63
N THR A 577 -1.87 31.70 -6.82
CA THR A 577 -0.47 31.56 -7.29
C THR A 577 0.00 30.13 -7.34
N HIS A 578 -0.47 29.28 -6.41
CA HIS A 578 -0.06 27.88 -6.29
C HIS A 578 -1.27 26.98 -6.08
N VAL A 579 -1.15 25.73 -6.55
CA VAL A 579 -2.10 24.65 -6.26
C VAL A 579 -1.28 23.44 -5.84
N ALA A 580 -1.60 22.88 -4.67
CA ALA A 580 -1.08 21.58 -4.29
C ALA A 580 -2.01 20.52 -4.90
N MET A 581 -1.53 19.82 -5.94
CA MET A 581 -2.11 18.64 -6.66
C MET A 581 -2.93 18.89 -7.96
N ALA A 582 -3.06 17.80 -8.75
CA ALA A 582 -3.64 17.61 -10.11
C ALA A 582 -3.02 18.41 -11.30
N VAL A 583 -1.80 18.04 -11.69
CA VAL A 583 -0.96 18.73 -12.72
C VAL A 583 -1.67 18.98 -14.05
N ASP A 584 -2.39 17.99 -14.60
CA ASP A 584 -2.90 18.08 -15.98
C ASP A 584 -3.95 19.17 -16.18
N TYR A 585 -4.94 19.29 -15.29
CA TYR A 585 -5.97 20.33 -15.40
C TYR A 585 -5.44 21.70 -14.98
N TRP A 586 -4.69 21.77 -13.89
CA TRP A 586 -4.23 23.05 -13.34
C TRP A 586 -3.18 23.72 -14.24
N SER A 587 -2.47 22.94 -15.07
CA SER A 587 -1.53 23.48 -16.06
C SER A 587 -2.21 24.39 -17.10
N SER A 588 -3.52 24.26 -17.26
CA SER A 588 -4.34 25.09 -18.15
C SER A 588 -4.78 26.43 -17.54
N ILE A 589 -4.53 26.67 -16.24
CA ILE A 589 -4.94 27.91 -15.57
C ILE A 589 -3.86 28.99 -15.75
N PRO A 590 -4.20 30.16 -16.33
CA PRO A 590 -3.26 31.25 -16.46
C PRO A 590 -2.67 31.66 -15.10
N TYR A 591 -1.35 31.79 -15.06
CA TYR A 591 -0.56 32.26 -13.89
C TYR A 591 -0.36 31.28 -12.72
N ALA A 592 -0.86 30.04 -12.79
CA ALA A 592 -0.54 29.01 -11.80
C ALA A 592 0.92 28.56 -11.94
N LYS A 593 1.67 28.53 -10.83
CA LYS A 593 3.02 27.97 -10.77
C LYS A 593 2.98 26.58 -10.15
N PHE A 594 3.66 25.63 -10.79
CA PHE A 594 3.89 24.30 -10.22
C PHE A 594 5.14 24.32 -9.38
N VAL A 595 5.04 23.82 -8.15
CA VAL A 595 6.19 23.62 -7.27
C VAL A 595 6.35 22.13 -7.04
N THR A 596 7.52 21.61 -7.38
CA THR A 596 7.94 20.26 -7.02
C THR A 596 8.72 20.31 -5.72
N PHE A 597 8.37 19.46 -4.77
CA PHE A 597 9.07 19.31 -3.49
C PHE A 597 9.22 17.82 -3.18
N ASN A 598 10.03 17.49 -2.18
CA ASN A 598 10.28 16.10 -1.78
C ASN A 598 10.37 15.98 -0.25
N GLN A 599 10.65 14.76 0.23
CA GLN A 599 10.68 14.46 1.67
C GLN A 599 11.66 15.30 2.47
N THR A 600 12.82 15.62 1.90
CA THR A 600 13.86 16.39 2.59
C THR A 600 13.74 17.89 2.35
N HIS A 601 13.04 18.31 1.29
CA HIS A 601 12.88 19.70 0.89
C HIS A 601 11.40 20.00 0.65
N PRO A 602 10.61 20.27 1.71
CA PRO A 602 9.22 20.66 1.57
C PRO A 602 9.13 22.03 0.90
N TYR A 603 8.02 22.30 0.22
CA TYR A 603 7.74 23.67 -0.21
C TYR A 603 7.23 24.47 0.99
N VAL A 604 7.78 25.67 1.19
CA VAL A 604 7.40 26.56 2.30
C VAL A 604 6.98 27.90 1.73
N HIS A 605 5.79 28.36 2.11
CA HIS A 605 5.27 29.68 1.74
C HIS A 605 4.89 30.45 3.01
N ALA A 606 5.25 31.72 3.08
CA ALA A 606 5.10 32.51 4.31
C ALA A 606 4.89 34.00 4.00
N ASP A 607 4.15 34.65 4.89
CA ASP A 607 4.04 36.11 4.98
C ASP A 607 4.10 36.54 6.46
N ASN A 608 3.67 37.77 6.76
CA ASN A 608 3.65 38.28 8.14
C ASN A 608 2.55 37.67 9.02
N LYS A 609 1.62 36.89 8.46
CA LYS A 609 0.42 36.35 9.14
C LYS A 609 0.50 34.85 9.36
N ILE A 610 0.93 34.09 8.36
CA ILE A 610 1.03 32.63 8.40
C ILE A 610 2.29 32.11 7.71
N LYS A 611 2.70 30.90 8.11
CA LYS A 611 3.74 30.09 7.47
C LYS A 611 3.17 28.70 7.22
N ALA A 612 3.25 28.23 5.99
CA ALA A 612 2.73 26.95 5.54
C ALA A 612 3.84 26.06 4.96
N TRP A 613 3.82 24.78 5.33
CA TRP A 613 4.69 23.74 4.78
C TRP A 613 3.85 22.72 4.02
N PHE A 614 4.27 22.42 2.79
CA PHE A 614 3.70 21.38 1.95
C PHE A 614 4.65 20.20 1.99
N ASN A 615 4.18 19.10 2.59
CA ASN A 615 5.02 17.97 2.96
C ASN A 615 4.63 16.75 2.13
N TRP A 616 5.63 15.97 1.72
CA TRP A 616 5.48 14.75 0.93
C TRP A 616 6.49 13.72 1.43
N ALA A 617 6.16 12.43 1.40
CA ALA A 617 7.12 11.37 1.68
C ALA A 617 6.88 10.20 0.73
N ASP A 618 7.97 9.53 0.33
CA ASP A 618 7.91 8.45 -0.66
C ASP A 618 7.08 7.25 -0.19
N GLN A 619 6.96 7.09 1.12
CA GLN A 619 6.22 6.03 1.80
C GLN A 619 4.83 6.47 2.27
N ALA A 620 4.43 7.71 1.99
CA ALA A 620 3.14 8.23 2.42
C ALA A 620 1.97 7.54 1.71
N PRO A 621 0.77 7.52 2.34
CA PRO A 621 -0.47 7.22 1.62
C PRO A 621 -0.57 8.10 0.37
N HIS A 622 -0.97 7.51 -0.76
CA HIS A 622 -1.15 8.25 -2.01
C HIS A 622 0.09 9.06 -2.46
N ALA A 623 1.33 8.62 -2.16
CA ALA A 623 2.55 9.35 -2.55
C ALA A 623 2.68 9.66 -4.06
N ALA A 624 1.85 9.06 -4.93
CA ALA A 624 1.78 9.42 -6.34
C ALA A 624 1.16 10.81 -6.58
N ASP A 625 0.22 11.23 -5.75
CA ASP A 625 -0.60 12.42 -5.95
C ASP A 625 -0.86 13.24 -4.68
N TRP A 626 -0.61 12.74 -3.48
CA TRP A 626 -0.97 13.35 -2.20
C TRP A 626 0.17 14.10 -1.50
N THR A 627 -0.19 15.16 -0.77
CA THR A 627 0.71 15.94 0.10
C THR A 627 -0.08 16.43 1.32
N TYR A 628 0.49 16.42 2.54
CA TYR A 628 -0.15 17.01 3.71
C TYR A 628 0.43 18.39 4.04
N VAL A 629 -0.42 19.32 4.45
CA VAL A 629 -0.05 20.73 4.62
C VAL A 629 -0.10 21.12 6.08
N VAL A 630 0.91 21.80 6.60
CA VAL A 630 0.90 22.30 7.98
C VAL A 630 0.99 23.82 7.98
N VAL A 631 0.16 24.48 8.79
CA VAL A 631 0.07 25.93 8.86
C VAL A 631 0.13 26.41 10.31
N THR A 632 0.95 27.41 10.58
CA THR A 632 1.04 28.09 11.88
C THR A 632 1.37 29.58 11.69
N LYS A 633 1.46 30.32 12.80
CA LYS A 633 1.93 31.71 12.78
C LYS A 633 3.43 31.76 12.46
N PRO A 634 3.93 32.79 11.77
CA PRO A 634 5.36 33.07 11.72
C PRO A 634 5.87 33.21 13.15
N CYS A 635 7.10 32.74 13.42
CA CYS A 635 7.69 32.89 14.75
C CYS A 635 6.84 32.29 15.88
N ALA A 636 6.35 31.07 15.67
CA ALA A 636 5.50 30.39 16.62
C ALA A 636 6.25 30.05 17.93
N LYS A 637 5.48 29.90 19.00
CA LYS A 637 5.91 29.41 20.32
C LYS A 637 5.32 28.02 20.56
N ALA A 638 5.78 27.33 21.61
CA ALA A 638 5.33 25.97 21.96
C ALA A 638 3.80 25.77 21.94
N ASP A 639 3.05 26.75 22.44
CA ASP A 639 1.60 26.76 22.58
C ASP A 639 0.85 27.43 21.41
N SER A 640 1.56 27.81 20.34
CA SER A 640 0.93 28.46 19.19
C SER A 640 -0.05 27.53 18.46
N PRO A 641 -1.10 28.09 17.84
CA PRO A 641 -2.03 27.30 17.06
C PRO A 641 -1.33 26.71 15.83
N ILE A 642 -1.62 25.44 15.54
CA ILE A 642 -1.09 24.74 14.38
C ILE A 642 -2.19 23.87 13.78
N ILE A 643 -2.32 23.95 12.46
CA ILE A 643 -3.31 23.22 11.68
C ILE A 643 -2.58 22.27 10.74
N ALA A 644 -3.08 21.04 10.63
CA ALA A 644 -2.67 20.08 9.61
C ALA A 644 -3.83 19.82 8.66
N TYR A 645 -3.60 20.00 7.36
CA TYR A 645 -4.47 19.56 6.28
C TYR A 645 -4.10 18.15 5.87
N GLU A 646 -5.09 17.30 5.73
CA GLU A 646 -4.94 15.92 5.33
C GLU A 646 -6.09 15.57 4.39
N ALA A 647 -5.82 14.94 3.25
CA ALA A 647 -6.83 14.67 2.23
C ALA A 647 -7.42 13.26 2.28
N ASP A 648 -6.59 12.23 2.45
CA ASP A 648 -6.95 10.84 2.13
C ASP A 648 -6.49 9.84 3.20
N ALA A 649 -5.80 10.31 4.24
CA ALA A 649 -5.22 9.51 5.30
C ALA A 649 -6.14 9.30 6.50
N TRP A 650 -6.97 10.29 6.83
CA TRP A 650 -7.94 10.23 7.91
C TRP A 650 -9.14 11.14 7.66
N ASP A 651 -10.34 10.56 7.81
CA ASP A 651 -11.61 11.30 7.68
C ASP A 651 -12.30 11.45 9.06
N PRO A 652 -11.86 12.36 9.94
CA PRO A 652 -12.42 12.49 11.29
C PRO A 652 -13.92 12.75 11.31
N GLY A 653 -14.60 12.41 12.41
CA GLY A 653 -16.06 12.52 12.54
C GLY A 653 -16.84 11.33 11.99
N HIS A 654 -16.18 10.40 11.30
CA HIS A 654 -16.72 9.10 10.93
C HIS A 654 -16.37 8.02 11.96
N SER A 655 -17.13 6.92 11.96
CA SER A 655 -16.79 5.75 12.77
C SER A 655 -15.46 5.18 12.31
N VAL A 656 -14.63 4.76 13.26
CA VAL A 656 -13.32 4.12 13.02
C VAL A 656 -13.42 2.91 12.06
N GLU A 657 -14.60 2.28 11.96
CA GLU A 657 -14.87 1.17 11.05
C GLU A 657 -14.94 1.55 9.55
N MET A 658 -15.02 2.84 9.20
CA MET A 658 -15.06 3.30 7.79
C MET A 658 -13.69 3.68 7.25
N HIS A 659 -12.66 3.59 8.08
CA HIS A 659 -11.34 4.11 7.77
C HIS A 659 -10.32 3.04 7.43
N ASN A 660 -9.36 3.41 6.59
CA ASN A 660 -8.16 2.62 6.39
C ASN A 660 -7.13 2.94 7.47
N GLN A 661 -7.09 2.14 8.54
CA GLN A 661 -6.17 2.42 9.64
C GLN A 661 -4.69 2.22 9.27
N ALA A 662 -4.39 1.56 8.15
CA ALA A 662 -3.03 1.48 7.62
C ALA A 662 -2.54 2.85 7.20
N VAL A 663 -3.34 3.48 6.34
CA VAL A 663 -3.09 4.78 5.74
C VAL A 663 -3.02 5.87 6.82
N MET A 664 -3.89 5.79 7.84
CA MET A 664 -3.80 6.61 9.06
C MET A 664 -2.44 6.53 9.76
N ARG A 665 -1.94 5.32 10.00
CA ARG A 665 -0.69 5.12 10.75
C ARG A 665 0.54 5.51 9.95
N GLN A 666 0.50 5.40 8.63
CA GLN A 666 1.59 5.89 7.79
C GLN A 666 1.67 7.40 7.78
N TRP A 667 0.52 8.08 7.81
CA TRP A 667 0.55 9.52 8.03
C TRP A 667 1.10 9.86 9.42
N LEU A 668 0.77 9.07 10.46
CA LEU A 668 1.37 9.23 11.80
C LEU A 668 2.90 9.02 11.80
N ASP A 669 3.44 8.09 11.00
CA ASP A 669 4.91 7.94 10.85
C ASP A 669 5.55 9.22 10.28
N GLN A 670 4.91 9.83 9.28
CA GLN A 670 5.37 11.07 8.69
C GLN A 670 5.25 12.25 9.66
N ALA A 671 4.09 12.37 10.33
CA ALA A 671 3.83 13.38 11.33
C ALA A 671 4.82 13.27 12.51
N PHE A 672 5.12 12.04 12.95
CA PHE A 672 6.13 11.75 13.96
C PHE A 672 7.52 12.22 13.52
N ALA A 673 7.95 11.83 12.31
CA ALA A 673 9.25 12.24 11.78
C ALA A 673 9.38 13.76 11.63
N ASP A 674 8.29 14.43 11.28
CA ASP A 674 8.23 15.89 11.16
C ASP A 674 7.95 16.61 12.49
N GLY A 675 7.72 15.88 13.59
CA GLY A 675 7.50 16.46 14.92
C GLY A 675 6.16 17.22 15.04
N LEU A 676 5.09 16.75 14.41
CA LEU A 676 3.77 17.39 14.47
C LEU A 676 3.24 17.43 15.92
N PRO A 677 2.79 18.59 16.43
CA PRO A 677 2.32 18.69 17.81
C PRO A 677 1.04 17.91 18.07
N ARG A 678 0.90 17.32 19.27
CA ARG A 678 -0.32 16.57 19.65
C ARG A 678 -1.58 17.42 19.63
N HIS A 679 -1.47 18.70 19.99
CA HIS A 679 -2.58 19.65 20.03
C HIS A 679 -2.95 20.23 18.66
N ALA A 680 -2.33 19.76 17.57
CA ALA A 680 -2.68 20.19 16.22
C ALA A 680 -4.17 19.92 15.91
N ARG A 681 -4.81 20.83 15.17
CA ARG A 681 -6.16 20.59 14.62
C ARG A 681 -6.05 20.07 13.20
N VAL A 682 -6.68 18.95 12.91
CA VAL A 682 -6.73 18.34 11.58
C VAL A 682 -7.94 18.89 10.82
N TYR A 683 -7.68 19.40 9.64
CA TYR A 683 -8.66 19.86 8.67
C TYR A 683 -8.65 18.86 7.52
N PRO A 684 -9.62 17.95 7.45
CA PRO A 684 -9.56 16.90 6.46
C PRO A 684 -10.23 17.30 5.14
N ALA A 685 -9.91 16.65 4.03
CA ALA A 685 -10.72 16.74 2.80
C ALA A 685 -12.04 15.96 2.94
N HIS A 686 -12.06 14.93 3.78
CA HIS A 686 -13.23 14.10 4.05
C HIS A 686 -13.57 14.10 5.55
N GLY A 687 -14.86 14.07 5.91
CA GLY A 687 -15.28 14.16 7.32
C GLY A 687 -15.30 15.58 7.91
N GLN A 688 -14.89 15.70 9.18
CA GLN A 688 -15.08 16.86 10.08
C GLN A 688 -13.76 17.25 10.77
N ILE A 689 -13.59 18.53 11.10
CA ILE A 689 -12.41 19.01 11.84
C ILE A 689 -12.29 18.31 13.21
N ALA A 690 -11.10 17.78 13.53
CA ALA A 690 -10.84 17.05 14.76
C ALA A 690 -9.45 17.33 15.36
N PRO A 691 -9.25 17.10 16.67
CA PRO A 691 -7.90 17.15 17.25
C PRO A 691 -7.05 15.98 16.75
N PHE A 692 -5.78 16.24 16.41
CA PHE A 692 -4.84 15.21 15.96
C PHE A 692 -4.63 14.11 17.00
N GLU A 693 -4.71 14.45 18.29
CA GLU A 693 -4.69 13.48 19.39
C GLU A 693 -5.76 12.38 19.26
N GLN A 694 -6.93 12.68 18.67
CA GLN A 694 -7.93 11.65 18.42
C GLN A 694 -7.40 10.58 17.46
N LEU A 695 -6.65 10.94 16.42
CA LEU A 695 -6.03 9.97 15.50
C LEU A 695 -5.03 9.07 16.22
N ILE A 696 -4.15 9.68 17.03
CA ILE A 696 -3.17 8.96 17.87
C ILE A 696 -3.90 7.94 18.75
N ASN A 697 -5.01 8.35 19.38
CA ASN A 697 -5.79 7.50 20.27
C ASN A 697 -6.51 6.36 19.55
N ILE A 698 -7.18 6.61 18.42
CA ILE A 698 -7.93 5.55 17.71
C ILE A 698 -7.00 4.48 17.12
N THR A 699 -5.82 4.89 16.65
CA THR A 699 -4.81 3.98 16.08
C THR A 699 -3.90 3.34 17.12
N ALA A 700 -3.95 3.78 18.39
CA ALA A 700 -2.95 3.39 19.38
C ALA A 700 -1.51 3.55 18.84
N TYR A 701 -1.22 4.71 18.25
CA TYR A 701 0.12 5.00 17.74
C TYR A 701 1.01 5.54 18.87
N PRO A 702 2.20 4.95 19.11
CA PRO A 702 3.17 5.48 20.08
C PRO A 702 3.72 6.84 19.61
N TYR A 703 3.14 7.91 20.12
CA TYR A 703 3.46 9.27 19.71
C TYR A 703 4.03 10.08 20.88
N PRO A 704 5.16 10.80 20.76
CA PRO A 704 5.68 11.62 21.86
C PRO A 704 4.81 12.84 22.15
N ASP A 705 5.02 13.49 23.29
CA ASP A 705 4.35 14.76 23.63
C ASP A 705 5.01 15.95 22.93
N TYR A 706 4.90 15.99 21.60
CA TYR A 706 5.43 17.10 20.81
C TYR A 706 4.61 18.37 20.97
N ASP A 707 5.31 19.50 21.04
CA ASP A 707 4.79 20.85 20.91
C ASP A 707 5.34 21.52 19.63
N VAL A 708 4.94 22.77 19.36
CA VAL A 708 5.32 23.47 18.12
C VAL A 708 6.83 23.65 17.97
N THR A 709 7.60 23.61 19.05
CA THR A 709 9.07 23.70 18.99
C THR A 709 9.72 22.44 18.40
N ASN A 710 9.01 21.30 18.41
CA ASN A 710 9.48 20.06 17.79
C ASN A 710 9.28 20.07 16.27
N TRP A 711 8.32 20.84 15.76
CA TRP A 711 7.96 20.85 14.34
C TRP A 711 9.17 21.11 13.44
N ARG A 712 9.52 20.10 12.65
CA ARG A 712 10.66 20.06 11.72
C ARG A 712 11.94 20.60 12.36
N ASN A 713 12.24 20.12 13.57
CA ASN A 713 13.33 20.61 14.40
C ASN A 713 13.23 22.14 14.59
N GLY A 714 12.15 22.65 15.15
CA GLY A 714 12.00 24.08 15.46
C GLY A 714 11.93 25.01 14.24
N ALA A 715 11.54 24.52 13.06
CA ALA A 715 11.40 25.34 11.85
C ALA A 715 10.30 26.41 11.96
N ALA A 716 9.42 26.29 12.96
CA ALA A 716 8.38 27.26 13.28
C ALA A 716 8.88 28.46 14.12
N LEU A 717 10.05 28.36 14.77
CA LEU A 717 10.59 29.38 15.67
C LEU A 717 11.29 30.51 14.90
N CYS A 718 11.36 31.73 15.46
CA CYS A 718 12.11 32.85 14.84
C CYS A 718 13.62 32.59 14.74
N GLU A 719 14.18 31.90 15.73
CA GLU A 719 15.64 31.80 15.92
C GLU A 719 16.31 30.84 14.95
N ARG A 720 15.52 30.00 14.27
CA ARG A 720 15.93 29.28 13.06
C ARG A 720 15.40 30.07 11.87
N GLY A 721 16.31 30.68 11.10
CA GLY A 721 15.99 31.33 9.83
C GLY A 721 15.35 30.36 8.82
N PRO A 722 15.15 30.75 7.55
CA PRO A 722 14.77 29.79 6.51
C PRO A 722 15.69 28.57 6.58
N TRP A 723 15.14 27.39 6.28
CA TRP A 723 15.89 26.14 6.19
C TRP A 723 17.28 26.40 5.60
N PRO A 724 18.38 25.91 6.20
CA PRO A 724 19.69 26.14 5.63
C PRO A 724 19.64 25.69 4.17
N GLU A 725 19.89 26.62 3.24
CA GLU A 725 20.00 26.37 1.79
C GLU A 725 21.17 25.42 1.45
N GLU A 726 21.81 24.78 2.45
CA GLU A 726 23.00 23.93 2.33
C GLU A 726 22.72 22.43 2.53
N LEU A 727 21.48 21.97 2.28
CA LEU A 727 21.19 20.55 2.04
C LEU A 727 20.78 20.26 0.58
N ASP A 728 21.15 21.16 -0.34
CA ASP A 728 21.08 20.93 -1.78
C ASP A 728 21.85 19.65 -2.16
N ALA A 729 21.12 18.72 -2.78
CA ALA A 729 21.48 17.55 -3.58
C ALA A 729 22.89 16.93 -3.45
N PRO A 730 23.02 15.58 -3.43
CA PRO A 730 24.30 14.96 -3.75
C PRO A 730 24.73 15.45 -5.14
N SER A 731 25.86 16.15 -5.19
CA SER A 731 26.54 16.42 -6.46
C SER A 731 26.67 15.10 -7.21
N GLY A 732 26.20 15.06 -8.46
CA GLY A 732 26.07 13.86 -9.29
C GLY A 732 27.40 13.24 -9.72
N LYS A 733 28.32 12.97 -8.79
CA LYS A 733 29.58 12.24 -9.02
C LYS A 733 29.86 11.08 -8.06
N ASP A 734 29.09 10.89 -6.99
CA ASP A 734 29.33 9.78 -6.05
C ASP A 734 28.41 8.56 -6.25
N ALA A 735 27.57 8.54 -7.29
CA ALA A 735 26.72 7.40 -7.63
C ALA A 735 27.33 6.43 -8.67
N GLU A 736 28.48 6.75 -9.29
CA GLU A 736 29.08 5.91 -10.35
C GLU A 736 30.28 5.05 -9.91
N GLU A 737 30.72 5.09 -8.65
CA GLU A 737 31.90 4.29 -8.23
C GLU A 737 31.69 3.28 -7.09
N LYS A 738 30.43 2.97 -6.74
CA LYS A 738 30.11 1.83 -5.85
C LYS A 738 29.01 0.95 -6.45
N GLY A 739 29.34 0.32 -7.58
CA GLY A 739 28.49 -0.63 -8.27
C GLY A 739 29.24 -1.49 -9.30
N ARG A 740 30.54 -1.75 -9.08
CA ARG A 740 31.27 -2.85 -9.72
C ARG A 740 31.92 -3.69 -8.63
N ASN A 741 31.14 -4.65 -8.15
CA ASN A 741 31.53 -6.04 -7.90
C ASN A 741 30.28 -6.85 -7.55
#